data_AF-A0A7V7V4E4-F1
#
_entry.id   AF-A0A7V7V4E4-F1
#
_cell.length_a   1.000
_cell.length_b   1.000
_cell.length_c   1.000
_cell.angle_alpha   90.00
_cell.angle_beta   90.00
_cell.angle_gamma   90.00
#
_symmetry.space_group_name_H-M   'P 1'
#
loop_
_entity.id
_entity.type
_entity.pdbx_description
1 polymer ?
#
loop_
_entity_poly.entity_id
_entity_poly.type
_entity_poly.pdbx_seq_one_letter_code
_entity_poly.pdbx_strand_id
1 'polypeptide(L)'
;MTVSMIYDKLIKTESIVFENNGGFSAPNNSIIGSKKLYITNHGRVLGYDSGGIFSSEQSWEYNRKIKVQISESDVLLSNHKKDPFTFNISVTHRQFYDLYKAVVGKNSWHIVGETATSTPCLISNDFENKHAEMFASDIRIQDQKIVLMNCSFPNIYYYRIRSYRKADSIIELNGKFYNKSVGDLENIKLFIPFDNKMNQLISSLEKSPSIFEDIGNTNLIYTAVTSGIIHRQFVMNQELVFALCNDDLVVMDEKKRKIISQHPFKEYDCYYNSISKQILIMHKQRQMARFILSLDYDGLEEQVSKEFTKPNHKFISNFGDFTGTLLGKEYTNTNIMIAINEEEIEFLLANPLNSIGVVRLVNAKFIKDGKNVFFIHQGEIALIQSTKKFKLHNSIQFESIPEPLKMNICFTNHNEPFFLEQTTDAIILKQSLHKDFLHLHHNQIVDISVTNYGDESSSYSEVTVTLHDQKQYKLNVYNERIKDIMSKAYYFKKEASLPQVSSDQLFLSYSRQVNNHILYHYFGQLFAMYEGLKEIQATTQDKELKNVQIINYLYYATQAQKKHLDKVSIYLPAMLEQVEKDILKEHGQGMVYQSFKSLQKNLMGITSQIHRSLHEMESSTSAVSFALIPREDYEQTISKQIVKRGMANSALYGVAAIAISPFALIGIAMTGINTYYNKKDHEMRERIRRENENQRLEFYTSKIQDSFEHFIQTLLPFYISEVNHAVFHTYKQVHTLYEPIKNNQEVREHMLMKITQLYTYKNLPIDESVTMKKQKLIELVNKNESHAEKHVDTFRLEVENHVPQSI
;
A
#
# COMPACT_ATOMS: atom_id res chain seq x y z
N MET A 1 -4.34 -69.86 -38.04
CA MET A 1 -3.08 -70.49 -38.49
C MET A 1 -2.49 -69.57 -39.55
N THR A 2 -1.64 -68.62 -39.19
CA THR A 2 -1.19 -67.56 -40.11
C THR A 2 0.12 -66.92 -39.61
N VAL A 3 1.18 -67.73 -39.51
CA VAL A 3 2.55 -67.21 -39.30
C VAL A 3 3.66 -68.12 -39.91
N SER A 4 3.36 -69.26 -40.53
CA SER A 4 4.41 -70.21 -40.97
C SER A 4 5.36 -69.58 -42.00
N MET A 5 4.84 -68.88 -43.02
CA MET A 5 5.68 -68.29 -44.08
C MET A 5 6.71 -67.26 -43.59
N ILE A 6 6.46 -66.56 -42.48
CA ILE A 6 7.43 -65.62 -41.90
C ILE A 6 8.43 -66.35 -41.02
N TYR A 7 7.99 -67.32 -40.20
CA TYR A 7 8.90 -68.14 -39.39
C TYR A 7 9.83 -69.01 -40.24
N ASP A 8 9.38 -69.48 -41.40
CA ASP A 8 10.18 -70.24 -42.37
C ASP A 8 11.29 -69.38 -43.02
N LYS A 9 11.17 -68.04 -42.97
CA LYS A 9 12.16 -67.08 -43.47
C LYS A 9 13.18 -66.59 -42.43
N LEU A 10 12.99 -66.96 -41.16
CA LEU A 10 13.93 -66.63 -40.11
C LEU A 10 15.13 -67.59 -40.18
N ILE A 11 16.34 -67.04 -40.04
CA ILE A 11 17.54 -67.85 -39.86
C ILE A 11 17.53 -68.42 -38.42
N LYS A 12 18.22 -69.54 -38.15
CA LYS A 12 18.20 -70.22 -36.83
C LYS A 12 18.45 -69.33 -35.61
N THR A 13 19.19 -68.23 -35.76
CA THR A 13 19.53 -67.27 -34.69
C THR A 13 18.65 -66.02 -34.70
N GLU A 14 17.70 -65.93 -35.63
CA GLU A 14 16.90 -64.76 -35.90
C GLU A 14 15.52 -64.85 -35.26
N SER A 15 15.08 -63.75 -34.64
CA SER A 15 13.78 -63.63 -34.00
C SER A 15 13.12 -62.30 -34.36
N ILE A 16 11.79 -62.28 -34.36
CA ILE A 16 11.01 -61.05 -34.53
C ILE A 16 11.08 -60.25 -33.23
N VAL A 17 11.46 -58.98 -33.32
CA VAL A 17 11.58 -58.06 -32.18
C VAL A 17 10.57 -56.93 -32.22
N PHE A 18 9.86 -56.77 -33.34
CA PHE A 18 8.81 -55.78 -33.51
C PHE A 18 7.80 -56.22 -34.57
N GLU A 19 6.53 -55.89 -34.33
CA GLU A 19 5.41 -56.14 -35.21
C GLU A 19 4.58 -54.86 -35.34
N ASN A 20 4.24 -54.48 -36.57
CA ASN A 20 3.32 -53.40 -36.87
C ASN A 20 2.23 -53.87 -37.85
N ASN A 21 1.01 -53.40 -37.66
CA ASN A 21 -0.07 -53.66 -38.61
C ASN A 21 0.09 -52.75 -39.83
N GLY A 22 0.36 -53.33 -41.00
CA GLY A 22 0.57 -52.61 -42.26
C GLY A 22 1.84 -51.74 -42.27
N GLY A 23 1.79 -50.62 -43.00
CA GLY A 23 2.91 -49.67 -43.09
C GLY A 23 3.94 -49.98 -44.19
N PHE A 24 3.57 -50.84 -45.16
CA PHE A 24 4.41 -51.18 -46.29
C PHE A 24 3.63 -51.27 -47.61
N SER A 25 4.33 -51.10 -48.72
CA SER A 25 3.85 -51.24 -50.09
C SER A 25 4.83 -52.11 -50.88
N ALA A 26 4.32 -53.14 -51.53
CA ALA A 26 5.07 -54.10 -52.33
C ALA A 26 4.27 -54.51 -53.58
N PRO A 27 4.91 -55.13 -54.58
CA PRO A 27 4.23 -55.58 -55.78
C PRO A 27 3.23 -56.70 -55.45
N ASN A 28 2.02 -56.64 -55.99
CA ASN A 28 0.93 -57.62 -55.81
C ASN A 28 0.34 -57.70 -54.39
N ASN A 29 0.45 -56.65 -53.58
CA ASN A 29 -0.22 -56.58 -52.27
C ASN A 29 -1.75 -56.67 -52.41
N SER A 30 -2.38 -57.45 -51.53
CA SER A 30 -3.83 -57.64 -51.52
C SER A 30 -4.57 -56.38 -51.07
N ILE A 31 -5.82 -56.20 -51.49
CA ILE A 31 -6.64 -55.04 -51.08
C ILE A 31 -7.28 -55.27 -49.70
N ILE A 32 -7.61 -56.53 -49.35
CA ILE A 32 -8.47 -56.89 -48.20
C ILE A 32 -7.75 -57.80 -47.18
N GLY A 33 -6.56 -58.33 -47.48
CA GLY A 33 -5.81 -59.21 -46.58
C GLY A 33 -5.21 -58.48 -45.37
N SER A 34 -4.96 -59.23 -44.29
CA SER A 34 -4.25 -58.71 -43.11
C SER A 34 -2.78 -58.51 -43.46
N LYS A 35 -2.31 -57.28 -43.31
CA LYS A 35 -0.92 -56.89 -43.58
C LYS A 35 -0.17 -56.66 -42.29
N LYS A 36 1.00 -57.26 -42.17
CA LYS A 36 1.89 -57.09 -41.01
C LYS A 36 3.32 -56.84 -41.47
N LEU A 37 3.99 -55.93 -40.78
CA LEU A 37 5.40 -55.63 -40.95
C LEU A 37 6.14 -56.13 -39.71
N TYR A 38 7.20 -56.89 -39.92
CA TYR A 38 8.04 -57.40 -38.84
C TYR A 38 9.45 -56.85 -38.98
N ILE A 39 10.10 -56.55 -37.85
CA ILE A 39 11.54 -56.26 -37.81
C ILE A 39 12.19 -57.33 -36.94
N THR A 40 13.29 -57.90 -37.42
CA THR A 40 14.02 -58.97 -36.72
C THR A 40 15.21 -58.44 -35.93
N ASN A 41 15.73 -59.22 -34.98
CA ASN A 41 16.96 -58.92 -34.23
C ASN A 41 18.22 -58.81 -35.11
N HIS A 42 18.16 -59.16 -36.39
CA HIS A 42 19.24 -58.93 -37.35
C HIS A 42 19.06 -57.62 -38.15
N GLY A 43 17.96 -56.90 -37.91
CA GLY A 43 17.61 -55.68 -38.64
C GLY A 43 17.07 -55.94 -40.04
N ARG A 44 16.54 -57.14 -40.31
CA ARG A 44 15.76 -57.43 -41.53
C ARG A 44 14.33 -56.97 -41.32
N VAL A 45 13.73 -56.44 -42.37
CA VAL A 45 12.31 -56.05 -42.38
C VAL A 45 11.55 -57.03 -43.26
N LEU A 46 10.49 -57.65 -42.72
CA LEU A 46 9.69 -58.65 -43.41
C LEU A 46 8.25 -58.12 -43.54
N GLY A 47 7.77 -58.03 -44.78
CA GLY A 47 6.37 -57.73 -45.07
C GLY A 47 5.59 -59.01 -45.21
N TYR A 48 4.42 -59.08 -44.60
CA TYR A 48 3.50 -60.21 -44.67
C TYR A 48 2.12 -59.72 -45.11
N ASP A 49 1.54 -60.39 -46.09
CA ASP A 49 0.18 -60.16 -46.53
C ASP A 49 -0.55 -61.50 -46.59
N SER A 50 -1.64 -61.62 -45.84
CA SER A 50 -2.43 -62.85 -45.80
C SER A 50 -3.20 -63.13 -47.10
N GLY A 51 -3.21 -62.21 -48.07
CA GLY A 51 -3.89 -62.35 -49.36
C GLY A 51 -5.43 -62.20 -49.28
N GLY A 52 -6.02 -62.43 -48.12
CA GLY A 52 -7.48 -62.35 -47.91
C GLY A 52 -8.23 -63.43 -48.69
N ILE A 53 -9.47 -63.16 -49.09
CA ILE A 53 -10.33 -64.12 -49.81
C ILE A 53 -9.96 -64.21 -51.31
N PHE A 54 -9.26 -63.19 -51.84
CA PHE A 54 -9.10 -62.99 -53.29
C PHE A 54 -7.65 -63.11 -53.79
N SER A 55 -6.67 -63.32 -52.92
CA SER A 55 -5.27 -63.54 -53.32
C SER A 55 -4.56 -64.50 -52.35
N SER A 56 -3.45 -65.09 -52.81
CA SER A 56 -2.65 -65.99 -52.00
C SER A 56 -1.80 -65.25 -50.98
N GLU A 57 -1.41 -65.95 -49.92
CA GLU A 57 -0.45 -65.47 -48.91
C GLU A 57 0.89 -65.10 -49.56
N GLN A 58 1.44 -63.93 -49.22
CA GLN A 58 2.69 -63.40 -49.79
C GLN A 58 3.58 -62.81 -48.69
N SER A 59 4.90 -62.84 -48.94
CA SER A 59 5.87 -62.18 -48.06
C SER A 59 7.06 -61.61 -48.81
N TRP A 60 7.54 -60.44 -48.36
CA TRP A 60 8.68 -59.73 -48.91
C TRP A 60 9.73 -59.51 -47.83
N GLU A 61 10.98 -59.31 -48.25
CA GLU A 61 12.07 -59.04 -47.33
C GLU A 61 12.90 -57.84 -47.78
N TYR A 62 13.36 -57.08 -46.81
CA TYR A 62 14.31 -56.00 -46.99
C TYR A 62 15.51 -56.24 -46.07
N ASN A 63 16.64 -56.59 -46.68
CA ASN A 63 17.88 -56.94 -45.97
C ASN A 63 18.94 -55.83 -46.06
N ARG A 64 18.51 -54.57 -46.25
CA ARG A 64 19.39 -53.39 -46.31
C ARG A 64 19.14 -52.49 -45.09
N LYS A 65 19.96 -51.44 -44.93
CA LYS A 65 19.84 -50.51 -43.80
C LYS A 65 18.45 -49.87 -43.72
N ILE A 66 17.89 -49.82 -42.52
CA ILE A 66 16.66 -49.09 -42.20
C ILE A 66 17.01 -47.62 -42.03
N LYS A 67 16.38 -46.74 -42.80
CA LYS A 67 16.49 -45.28 -42.64
C LYS A 67 15.67 -44.87 -41.43
N VAL A 68 16.30 -44.15 -40.51
CA VAL A 68 15.69 -43.63 -39.28
C VAL A 68 15.71 -42.11 -39.33
N GLN A 69 14.57 -41.49 -39.10
CA GLN A 69 14.48 -40.04 -38.91
C GLN A 69 13.80 -39.78 -37.56
N ILE A 70 14.56 -39.21 -36.63
CA ILE A 70 14.09 -38.88 -35.28
C ILE A 70 13.47 -37.48 -35.34
N SER A 71 12.21 -37.37 -34.94
CA SER A 71 11.45 -36.12 -34.85
C SER A 71 11.07 -35.85 -33.40
N GLU A 72 10.52 -34.66 -33.12
CA GLU A 72 10.10 -34.26 -31.77
C GLU A 72 9.01 -35.19 -31.18
N SER A 73 8.07 -35.67 -31.99
CA SER A 73 6.94 -36.51 -31.55
C SER A 73 7.13 -38.01 -31.74
N ASP A 74 7.92 -38.42 -32.73
CA ASP A 74 8.02 -39.81 -33.18
C ASP A 74 9.34 -40.13 -33.89
N VAL A 75 9.53 -41.39 -34.26
CA VAL A 75 10.65 -41.88 -35.07
C VAL A 75 10.13 -42.57 -36.31
N LEU A 76 10.50 -42.05 -37.48
CA LEU A 76 10.10 -42.60 -38.77
C LEU A 76 11.13 -43.64 -39.24
N LEU A 77 10.66 -44.86 -39.54
CA LEU A 77 11.46 -45.95 -40.10
C LEU A 77 11.03 -46.20 -41.55
N SER A 78 11.99 -46.17 -42.47
CA SER A 78 11.74 -46.37 -43.91
C SER A 78 12.92 -47.05 -44.62
N ASN A 79 12.77 -47.37 -45.90
CA ASN A 79 13.90 -47.88 -46.69
C ASN A 79 14.98 -46.81 -46.87
N HIS A 80 16.26 -47.17 -46.66
CA HIS A 80 17.39 -46.29 -46.99
C HIS A 80 17.63 -46.15 -48.49
N LYS A 81 17.44 -47.24 -49.25
CA LYS A 81 17.56 -47.27 -50.71
C LYS A 81 16.24 -47.69 -51.33
N LYS A 82 15.95 -47.17 -52.53
CA LYS A 82 14.81 -47.60 -53.36
C LYS A 82 14.81 -49.12 -53.50
N ASP A 83 13.65 -49.71 -53.33
CA ASP A 83 13.39 -51.15 -53.38
C ASP A 83 11.93 -51.36 -53.80
N PRO A 84 11.59 -52.40 -54.57
CA PRO A 84 10.18 -52.73 -54.86
C PRO A 84 9.35 -52.96 -53.59
N PHE A 85 9.95 -53.49 -52.52
CA PHE A 85 9.33 -53.59 -51.22
C PHE A 85 9.69 -52.38 -50.36
N THR A 86 8.72 -51.49 -50.20
CA THR A 86 8.86 -50.25 -49.43
C THR A 86 8.11 -50.31 -48.12
N PHE A 87 8.66 -49.74 -47.06
CA PHE A 87 7.98 -49.52 -45.79
C PHE A 87 8.20 -48.09 -45.30
N ASN A 88 7.21 -47.58 -44.59
CA ASN A 88 7.24 -46.30 -43.95
C ASN A 88 6.33 -46.34 -42.72
N ILE A 89 6.92 -46.47 -41.54
CA ILE A 89 6.20 -46.59 -40.27
C ILE A 89 6.70 -45.55 -39.28
N SER A 90 5.78 -45.02 -38.48
CA SER A 90 6.11 -44.19 -37.32
C SER A 90 6.04 -45.03 -36.06
N VAL A 91 7.06 -44.93 -35.21
CA VAL A 91 7.14 -45.59 -33.90
C VAL A 91 7.44 -44.54 -32.83
N THR A 92 7.07 -44.81 -31.58
CA THR A 92 7.44 -43.92 -30.47
C THR A 92 8.96 -43.95 -30.20
N HIS A 93 9.51 -42.92 -29.54
CA HIS A 93 10.93 -42.92 -29.16
C HIS A 93 11.32 -44.15 -28.33
N ARG A 94 10.40 -44.58 -27.44
CA ARG A 94 10.56 -45.79 -26.63
C ARG A 94 10.64 -47.05 -27.48
N GLN A 95 9.68 -47.24 -28.39
CA GLN A 95 9.68 -48.37 -29.30
C GLN A 95 10.94 -48.40 -30.15
N PHE A 96 11.39 -47.26 -30.67
CA PHE A 96 12.63 -47.17 -31.43
C PHE A 96 13.86 -47.54 -30.58
N TYR A 97 13.96 -47.05 -29.35
CA TYR A 97 15.07 -47.41 -28.46
C TYR A 97 15.10 -48.92 -28.17
N ASP A 98 13.95 -49.51 -27.86
CA ASP A 98 13.83 -50.96 -27.60
C ASP A 98 14.21 -51.77 -28.84
N LEU A 99 13.76 -51.33 -30.03
CA LEU A 99 14.14 -51.87 -31.34
C LEU A 99 15.65 -51.78 -31.57
N TYR A 100 16.25 -50.62 -31.34
CA TYR A 100 17.68 -50.38 -31.53
C TYR A 100 18.52 -51.31 -30.65
N LYS A 101 18.11 -51.52 -29.39
CA LYS A 101 18.77 -52.42 -28.43
C LYS A 101 18.60 -53.90 -28.81
N ALA A 102 17.45 -54.27 -29.35
CA ALA A 102 17.14 -55.65 -29.73
C ALA A 102 17.84 -56.09 -31.04
N VAL A 103 18.23 -55.14 -31.89
CA VAL A 103 18.94 -55.42 -33.15
C VAL A 103 20.45 -55.53 -32.91
N VAL A 104 21.02 -56.71 -33.18
CA VAL A 104 22.43 -57.06 -32.90
C VAL A 104 23.42 -56.29 -33.79
N GLY A 105 23.00 -55.90 -35.01
CA GLY A 105 23.86 -55.21 -35.97
C GLY A 105 23.63 -53.70 -36.00
N LYS A 106 24.53 -52.90 -35.41
CA LYS A 106 24.47 -51.42 -35.52
C LYS A 106 24.49 -50.92 -36.98
N ASN A 107 25.14 -51.67 -37.87
CA ASN A 107 25.19 -51.38 -39.30
C ASN A 107 23.84 -51.51 -40.02
N SER A 108 22.81 -52.08 -39.39
CA SER A 108 21.45 -52.18 -39.93
C SER A 108 20.70 -50.84 -39.90
N TRP A 109 21.21 -49.83 -39.21
CA TRP A 109 20.59 -48.51 -39.11
C TRP A 109 21.29 -47.46 -40.00
N HIS A 110 20.50 -46.59 -40.61
CA HIS A 110 20.94 -45.37 -41.26
C HIS A 110 20.16 -44.19 -40.68
N ILE A 111 20.71 -43.58 -39.63
CA ILE A 111 20.07 -42.49 -38.91
C ILE A 111 20.41 -41.17 -39.61
N VAL A 112 19.36 -40.44 -39.99
CA VAL A 112 19.46 -39.15 -40.70
C VAL A 112 19.55 -38.02 -39.69
N GLY A 113 20.30 -36.97 -40.02
CA GLY A 113 20.36 -35.73 -39.22
C GLY A 113 21.73 -35.43 -38.62
N GLU A 114 22.71 -36.32 -38.75
CA GLU A 114 24.10 -35.98 -38.39
C GLU A 114 24.66 -34.94 -39.36
N THR A 115 25.10 -33.81 -38.81
CA THR A 115 25.84 -32.77 -39.52
C THR A 115 27.22 -32.57 -38.89
N ALA A 116 28.03 -31.69 -39.49
CA ALA A 116 29.29 -31.28 -38.88
C ALA A 116 29.09 -30.71 -37.46
N THR A 117 27.95 -30.06 -37.17
CA THR A 117 27.74 -29.29 -35.92
C THR A 117 26.63 -29.82 -35.02
N SER A 118 25.74 -30.66 -35.52
CA SER A 118 24.59 -31.21 -34.77
C SER A 118 24.39 -32.69 -35.01
N THR A 119 23.74 -33.37 -34.06
CA THR A 119 23.33 -34.77 -34.21
C THR A 119 22.04 -35.03 -33.43
N PRO A 120 21.12 -35.86 -33.94
CA PRO A 120 19.90 -36.20 -33.22
C PRO A 120 20.22 -37.10 -32.03
N CYS A 121 19.50 -36.88 -30.93
CA CYS A 121 19.68 -37.55 -29.65
C CYS A 121 18.32 -37.86 -29.03
N LEU A 122 18.24 -38.96 -28.27
CA LEU A 122 17.15 -39.17 -27.31
C LEU A 122 17.65 -38.89 -25.90
N ILE A 123 16.79 -38.35 -25.06
CA ILE A 123 17.11 -37.96 -23.69
C ILE A 123 16.09 -38.62 -22.76
N SER A 124 16.57 -39.17 -21.66
CA SER A 124 15.73 -39.73 -20.59
C SER A 124 16.51 -39.71 -19.26
N ASN A 125 15.80 -39.72 -18.14
CA ASN A 125 16.42 -39.99 -16.83
C ASN A 125 16.68 -41.48 -16.62
N ASP A 126 15.87 -42.35 -17.23
CA ASP A 126 16.10 -43.79 -17.20
C ASP A 126 15.58 -44.52 -18.46
N PHE A 127 16.51 -44.89 -19.34
CA PHE A 127 16.20 -45.68 -20.52
C PHE A 127 15.68 -47.09 -20.22
N GLU A 128 15.92 -47.65 -19.03
CA GLU A 128 15.50 -49.01 -18.69
C GLU A 128 14.10 -49.06 -18.04
N ASN A 129 13.61 -47.94 -17.50
CA ASN A 129 12.26 -47.84 -16.96
C ASN A 129 11.23 -47.61 -18.08
N LYS A 130 10.29 -48.55 -18.24
CA LYS A 130 9.22 -48.48 -19.26
C LYS A 130 8.28 -47.29 -19.09
N HIS A 131 8.19 -46.72 -17.89
CA HIS A 131 7.36 -45.57 -17.58
C HIS A 131 8.11 -44.24 -17.61
N ALA A 132 9.43 -44.25 -17.81
CA ALA A 132 10.21 -43.03 -17.92
C ALA A 132 9.90 -42.30 -19.23
N GLU A 133 9.77 -40.99 -19.14
CA GLU A 133 9.62 -40.14 -20.32
C GLU A 133 10.90 -40.14 -21.17
N MET A 134 10.69 -40.07 -22.48
CA MET A 134 11.73 -39.94 -23.49
C MET A 134 11.38 -38.78 -24.40
N PHE A 135 12.37 -37.96 -24.71
CA PHE A 135 12.22 -36.84 -25.61
C PHE A 135 13.38 -36.83 -26.60
N ALA A 136 13.09 -36.37 -27.82
CA ALA A 136 14.09 -36.18 -28.86
C ALA A 136 14.59 -34.74 -28.89
N SER A 137 15.87 -34.55 -29.18
CA SER A 137 16.44 -33.23 -29.44
C SER A 137 17.68 -33.35 -30.31
N ASP A 138 17.97 -32.30 -31.08
CA ASP A 138 19.27 -32.18 -31.73
C ASP A 138 20.27 -31.59 -30.74
N ILE A 139 21.43 -32.25 -30.59
CA ILE A 139 22.50 -31.77 -29.73
C ILE A 139 23.62 -31.13 -30.55
N ARG A 140 24.17 -30.04 -30.03
CA ARG A 140 25.45 -29.47 -30.50
C ARG A 140 26.48 -29.56 -29.39
N ILE A 141 27.59 -30.23 -29.69
CA ILE A 141 28.74 -30.37 -28.81
C ILE A 141 29.63 -29.14 -29.03
N GLN A 142 29.70 -28.25 -28.05
CA GLN A 142 30.54 -27.04 -28.05
C GLN A 142 31.66 -27.18 -27.02
N ASP A 143 32.64 -26.28 -27.02
CA ASP A 143 33.83 -26.41 -26.17
C ASP A 143 33.55 -26.52 -24.66
N GLN A 144 32.44 -25.96 -24.17
CA GLN A 144 32.12 -25.90 -22.74
C GLN A 144 30.76 -26.51 -22.35
N LYS A 145 29.96 -26.93 -23.33
CA LYS A 145 28.57 -27.35 -23.10
C LYS A 145 27.98 -28.18 -24.24
N ILE A 146 26.92 -28.91 -23.90
CA ILE A 146 25.96 -29.48 -24.84
C ILE A 146 24.80 -28.52 -24.98
N VAL A 147 24.53 -28.06 -26.21
CA VAL A 147 23.34 -27.27 -26.52
C VAL A 147 22.26 -28.20 -27.03
N LEU A 148 21.09 -28.16 -26.41
CA LEU A 148 19.91 -28.93 -26.81
C LEU A 148 18.98 -27.99 -27.58
N MET A 149 18.76 -28.24 -28.86
CA MET A 149 18.14 -27.27 -29.77
C MET A 149 16.61 -27.28 -29.76
N ASN A 150 16.00 -28.46 -29.57
CA ASN A 150 14.56 -28.68 -29.79
C ASN A 150 13.88 -29.24 -28.53
N CYS A 151 14.31 -28.81 -27.34
CA CYS A 151 13.64 -29.17 -26.09
C CYS A 151 13.72 -28.01 -25.09
N SER A 152 12.78 -27.96 -24.14
CA SER A 152 12.73 -26.97 -23.04
C SER A 152 13.86 -27.12 -22.00
N PHE A 153 14.75 -28.08 -22.23
CA PHE A 153 15.84 -28.42 -21.34
C PHE A 153 17.05 -27.47 -21.55
N PRO A 154 17.63 -26.89 -20.49
CA PRO A 154 18.76 -25.98 -20.65
C PRO A 154 20.04 -26.68 -21.10
N ASN A 155 21.01 -25.88 -21.55
CA ASN A 155 22.32 -26.36 -21.96
C ASN A 155 23.01 -27.11 -20.81
N ILE A 156 23.65 -28.24 -21.13
CA ILE A 156 24.39 -29.05 -20.16
C ILE A 156 25.85 -28.60 -20.20
N TYR A 157 26.28 -27.85 -19.21
CA TYR A 157 27.68 -27.40 -19.11
C TYR A 157 28.58 -28.53 -18.59
N TYR A 158 29.75 -28.72 -19.22
CA TYR A 158 30.63 -29.84 -18.90
C TYR A 158 31.14 -29.81 -17.46
N TYR A 159 31.46 -28.62 -16.96
CA TYR A 159 31.94 -28.47 -15.60
C TYR A 159 30.88 -28.82 -14.53
N ARG A 160 29.58 -28.90 -14.87
CA ARG A 160 28.51 -29.36 -13.95
C ARG A 160 28.36 -30.88 -13.92
N ILE A 161 29.17 -31.61 -14.70
CA ILE A 161 29.18 -33.06 -14.74
C ILE A 161 30.22 -33.55 -13.74
N ARG A 162 29.79 -34.37 -12.79
CA ARG A 162 30.64 -34.99 -11.75
C ARG A 162 31.35 -36.21 -12.30
N SER A 163 30.62 -37.04 -13.02
CA SER A 163 31.16 -38.23 -13.68
C SER A 163 30.27 -38.58 -14.86
N TYR A 164 30.82 -39.34 -15.79
CA TYR A 164 30.03 -39.92 -16.87
C TYR A 164 30.31 -41.41 -16.99
N ARG A 165 29.34 -42.14 -17.49
CA ARG A 165 29.48 -43.55 -17.84
C ARG A 165 29.00 -43.75 -19.27
N LYS A 166 29.89 -44.27 -20.12
CA LYS A 166 29.50 -44.74 -21.45
C LYS A 166 29.02 -46.18 -21.37
N ALA A 167 27.84 -46.46 -21.91
CA ALA A 167 27.31 -47.79 -22.12
C ALA A 167 26.74 -47.87 -23.54
N ASP A 168 27.49 -48.50 -24.44
CA ASP A 168 27.14 -48.59 -25.87
C ASP A 168 26.89 -47.21 -26.53
N SER A 169 25.70 -46.97 -27.08
CA SER A 169 25.28 -45.68 -27.67
C SER A 169 24.66 -44.72 -26.63
N ILE A 170 24.74 -45.04 -25.33
CA ILE A 170 24.28 -44.17 -24.24
C ILE A 170 25.49 -43.59 -23.50
N ILE A 171 25.39 -42.30 -23.19
CA ILE A 171 26.22 -41.67 -22.17
C ILE A 171 25.32 -41.21 -21.02
N GLU A 172 25.61 -41.74 -19.83
CA GLU A 172 25.01 -41.32 -18.58
C GLU A 172 25.87 -40.21 -17.99
N LEU A 173 25.28 -39.05 -17.79
CA LEU A 173 25.91 -37.87 -17.19
C LEU A 173 25.39 -37.76 -15.76
N ASN A 174 26.26 -38.01 -14.80
CA ASN A 174 25.97 -37.83 -13.38
C ASN A 174 26.52 -36.46 -12.95
N GLY A 175 25.67 -35.62 -12.40
CA GLY A 175 26.03 -34.26 -12.05
C GLY A 175 24.94 -33.57 -11.27
N LYS A 176 24.91 -32.24 -11.32
CA LYS A 176 23.80 -31.45 -10.83
C LYS A 176 23.43 -30.47 -11.91
N PHE A 177 22.35 -30.79 -12.61
CA PHE A 177 21.83 -30.03 -13.73
C PHE A 177 20.54 -29.37 -13.29
N TYR A 178 20.43 -28.08 -13.57
CA TYR A 178 19.25 -27.32 -13.21
C TYR A 178 18.34 -27.17 -14.43
N ASN A 179 17.06 -27.56 -14.32
CA ASN A 179 16.03 -27.32 -15.34
C ASN A 179 14.87 -26.49 -14.77
N LYS A 180 14.52 -25.38 -15.43
CA LYS A 180 13.44 -24.47 -15.01
C LYS A 180 12.08 -25.13 -14.83
N SER A 181 11.78 -26.17 -15.62
CA SER A 181 10.48 -26.84 -15.66
C SER A 181 10.44 -28.13 -14.83
N VAL A 182 11.59 -28.73 -14.51
CA VAL A 182 11.68 -30.08 -13.94
C VAL A 182 12.44 -30.13 -12.60
N GLY A 183 13.19 -29.08 -12.25
CA GLY A 183 13.97 -29.00 -11.02
C GLY A 183 15.40 -29.54 -11.16
N ASP A 184 16.01 -29.91 -10.02
CA ASP A 184 17.36 -30.47 -9.96
C ASP A 184 17.37 -31.90 -10.51
N LEU A 185 18.22 -32.12 -11.49
CA LEU A 185 18.42 -33.42 -12.12
C LEU A 185 19.84 -33.90 -11.79
N GLU A 186 19.90 -35.08 -11.18
CA GLU A 186 21.16 -35.70 -10.77
C GLU A 186 21.77 -36.57 -11.87
N ASN A 187 20.92 -37.01 -12.80
CA ASN A 187 21.27 -37.95 -13.85
C ASN A 187 20.55 -37.58 -15.15
N ILE A 188 21.32 -37.41 -16.22
CA ILE A 188 20.81 -37.27 -17.58
C ILE A 188 21.46 -38.35 -18.42
N LYS A 189 20.64 -39.21 -19.03
CA LYS A 189 21.11 -40.18 -20.01
C LYS A 189 20.84 -39.63 -21.41
N LEU A 190 21.86 -39.68 -22.27
CA LEU A 190 21.78 -39.26 -23.67
C LEU A 190 22.07 -40.47 -24.56
N PHE A 191 21.13 -40.80 -25.44
CA PHE A 191 21.32 -41.78 -26.50
C PHE A 191 21.84 -41.07 -27.75
N ILE A 192 23.13 -41.27 -28.05
CA ILE A 192 23.84 -40.68 -29.19
C ILE A 192 24.32 -41.83 -30.08
N PRO A 193 23.60 -42.16 -31.17
CA PRO A 193 23.86 -43.34 -31.98
C PRO A 193 24.99 -43.16 -33.01
N PHE A 194 25.91 -42.22 -32.77
CA PHE A 194 27.03 -41.89 -33.65
C PHE A 194 28.34 -41.92 -32.85
N ASP A 195 29.16 -42.94 -33.07
CA ASP A 195 30.39 -43.16 -32.29
C ASP A 195 31.37 -41.98 -32.38
N ASN A 196 31.48 -41.32 -33.54
CA ASN A 196 32.33 -40.15 -33.72
C ASN A 196 31.90 -38.97 -32.83
N LYS A 197 30.59 -38.70 -32.77
CA LYS A 197 30.03 -37.63 -31.92
C LYS A 197 30.11 -37.99 -30.43
N MET A 198 29.90 -39.26 -30.09
CA MET A 198 30.08 -39.77 -28.74
C MET A 198 31.54 -39.57 -28.28
N ASN A 199 32.52 -39.93 -29.12
CA ASN A 199 33.94 -39.75 -28.81
C ASN A 199 34.34 -38.27 -28.76
N GLN A 200 33.75 -37.43 -29.63
CA GLN A 200 33.91 -35.97 -29.56
C GLN A 200 33.42 -35.41 -28.21
N LEU A 201 32.22 -35.83 -27.78
CA LEU A 201 31.67 -35.43 -26.49
C LEU A 201 32.58 -35.87 -25.34
N ILE A 202 33.01 -37.13 -25.33
CA ILE A 202 33.91 -37.67 -24.29
C ILE A 202 35.22 -36.88 -24.25
N SER A 203 35.83 -36.58 -25.40
CA SER A 203 37.06 -35.77 -25.42
C SER A 203 36.84 -34.35 -24.87
N SER A 204 35.68 -33.74 -25.13
CA SER A 204 35.33 -32.44 -24.54
C SER A 204 35.08 -32.52 -23.03
N LEU A 205 34.48 -33.61 -22.55
CA LEU A 205 34.28 -33.88 -21.11
C LEU A 205 35.62 -34.05 -20.39
N GLU A 206 36.53 -34.85 -20.94
CA GLU A 206 37.86 -35.11 -20.35
C GLU A 206 38.75 -33.86 -20.29
N LYS A 207 38.56 -32.89 -21.20
CA LYS A 207 39.28 -31.60 -21.21
C LYS A 207 38.70 -30.56 -20.26
N SER A 208 37.50 -30.81 -19.73
CA SER A 208 36.76 -29.84 -18.93
C SER A 208 36.77 -30.29 -17.47
N PRO A 209 37.60 -29.67 -16.59
CA PRO A 209 37.64 -30.07 -15.19
C PRO A 209 36.27 -29.90 -14.54
N SER A 210 35.90 -30.78 -13.63
CA SER A 210 34.60 -30.68 -12.96
C SER A 210 34.60 -29.56 -11.92
N ILE A 211 33.48 -28.87 -11.71
CA ILE A 211 33.35 -27.91 -10.58
C ILE A 211 33.40 -28.63 -9.23
N PHE A 212 33.06 -29.93 -9.21
CA PHE A 212 33.15 -30.78 -8.03
C PHE A 212 34.60 -31.09 -7.61
N GLU A 213 35.58 -30.91 -8.51
CA GLU A 213 37.01 -30.96 -8.16
C GLU A 213 37.42 -29.71 -7.35
N ASP A 214 36.81 -28.55 -7.65
CA ASP A 214 37.09 -27.29 -6.98
C ASP A 214 36.39 -27.22 -5.61
N ILE A 215 35.08 -27.48 -5.57
CA ILE A 215 34.24 -27.27 -4.38
C ILE A 215 34.15 -28.51 -3.47
N GLY A 216 34.52 -29.69 -3.96
CA GLY A 216 34.32 -30.97 -3.27
C GLY A 216 32.95 -31.61 -3.53
N ASN A 217 32.72 -32.77 -2.90
CA ASN A 217 31.49 -33.51 -3.08
C ASN A 217 30.32 -32.83 -2.32
N THR A 218 29.22 -32.57 -3.01
CA THR A 218 28.05 -31.88 -2.46
C THR A 218 26.75 -32.49 -2.98
N ASN A 219 25.73 -32.46 -2.13
CA ASN A 219 24.37 -32.84 -2.50
C ASN A 219 23.53 -31.62 -2.95
N LEU A 220 24.00 -30.39 -2.70
CA LEU A 220 23.29 -29.15 -3.00
C LEU A 220 24.23 -28.13 -3.65
N ILE A 221 23.98 -27.80 -4.91
CA ILE A 221 24.74 -26.79 -5.68
C ILE A 221 23.79 -25.99 -6.58
N TYR A 222 23.81 -24.67 -6.48
CA TYR A 222 22.93 -23.80 -7.26
C TYR A 222 23.61 -22.48 -7.63
N THR A 223 23.07 -21.80 -8.64
CA THR A 223 23.50 -20.46 -9.03
C THR A 223 22.44 -19.46 -8.64
N ALA A 224 22.83 -18.37 -7.97
CA ALA A 224 21.93 -17.31 -7.56
C ALA A 224 22.50 -15.92 -7.90
N VAL A 225 21.62 -15.01 -8.28
CA VAL A 225 21.97 -13.59 -8.39
C VAL A 225 22.12 -13.04 -6.98
N THR A 226 23.32 -12.58 -6.69
CA THR A 226 23.74 -12.25 -5.33
C THR A 226 24.11 -10.78 -5.21
N SER A 227 23.63 -10.16 -4.14
CA SER A 227 24.12 -8.86 -3.68
C SER A 227 24.54 -8.96 -2.22
N GLY A 228 25.71 -8.44 -1.86
CA GLY A 228 26.19 -8.44 -0.49
C GLY A 228 27.67 -8.21 -0.32
N ILE A 229 28.15 -8.38 0.90
CA ILE A 229 29.56 -8.24 1.28
C ILE A 229 30.16 -9.63 1.42
N ILE A 230 31.23 -9.90 0.67
CA ILE A 230 32.02 -11.12 0.80
C ILE A 230 33.48 -10.67 1.02
N HIS A 231 34.10 -11.08 2.14
CA HIS A 231 35.46 -10.66 2.49
C HIS A 231 35.69 -9.14 2.40
N ARG A 232 34.73 -8.36 2.92
CA ARG A 232 34.73 -6.87 2.90
C ARG A 232 34.60 -6.22 1.51
N GLN A 233 34.38 -7.00 0.44
CA GLN A 233 34.08 -6.47 -0.88
C GLN A 233 32.58 -6.52 -1.13
N PHE A 234 32.00 -5.38 -1.52
CA PHE A 234 30.60 -5.33 -1.90
C PHE A 234 30.43 -5.80 -3.35
N VAL A 235 29.54 -6.77 -3.52
CA VAL A 235 29.15 -7.38 -4.78
C VAL A 235 27.69 -7.05 -5.01
N MET A 236 27.33 -6.61 -6.21
CA MET A 236 25.95 -6.29 -6.57
C MET A 236 25.57 -7.02 -7.84
N ASN A 237 24.44 -7.74 -7.80
CA ASN A 237 23.85 -8.47 -8.92
C ASN A 237 24.84 -9.39 -9.66
N GLN A 238 25.70 -10.08 -8.92
CA GLN A 238 26.64 -11.05 -9.49
C GLN A 238 26.05 -12.46 -9.40
N GLU A 239 26.09 -13.22 -10.50
CA GLU A 239 25.79 -14.64 -10.50
C GLU A 239 26.93 -15.40 -9.80
N LEU A 240 26.60 -16.04 -8.67
CA LEU A 240 27.53 -16.83 -7.88
C LEU A 240 26.98 -18.23 -7.67
N VAL A 241 27.88 -19.20 -7.54
CA VAL A 241 27.55 -20.58 -7.21
C VAL A 241 27.64 -20.77 -5.71
N PHE A 242 26.62 -21.40 -5.14
CA PHE A 242 26.53 -21.78 -3.74
C PHE A 242 26.46 -23.30 -3.65
N ALA A 243 27.29 -23.88 -2.81
CA ALA A 243 27.32 -25.31 -2.56
C ALA A 243 27.44 -25.62 -1.08
N LEU A 244 26.74 -26.65 -0.60
CA LEU A 244 26.88 -27.17 0.76
C LEU A 244 27.74 -28.45 0.75
N CYS A 245 29.03 -28.32 1.05
CA CYS A 245 30.02 -29.40 0.96
C CYS A 245 30.52 -29.78 2.35
N ASN A 246 30.27 -31.00 2.84
CA ASN A 246 30.73 -31.45 4.18
C ASN A 246 30.42 -30.44 5.30
N ASP A 247 29.19 -29.94 5.34
CA ASP A 247 28.73 -28.86 6.23
C ASP A 247 29.37 -27.49 6.03
N ASP A 248 30.21 -27.26 5.01
CA ASP A 248 30.70 -25.93 4.62
C ASP A 248 29.81 -25.31 3.53
N LEU A 249 29.52 -24.02 3.66
CA LEU A 249 28.95 -23.21 2.59
C LEU A 249 30.08 -22.66 1.71
N VAL A 250 30.18 -23.18 0.49
CA VAL A 250 31.14 -22.75 -0.53
C VAL A 250 30.45 -21.77 -1.48
N VAL A 251 31.03 -20.59 -1.65
CA VAL A 251 30.59 -19.55 -2.59
C VAL A 251 31.68 -19.34 -3.64
N MET A 252 31.32 -19.46 -4.92
CA MET A 252 32.27 -19.50 -6.03
C MET A 252 31.84 -18.57 -7.18
N ASP A 253 32.82 -17.85 -7.76
CA ASP A 253 32.68 -17.18 -9.05
C ASP A 253 32.83 -18.25 -10.14
N GLU A 254 31.70 -18.65 -10.75
CA GLU A 254 31.64 -19.71 -11.75
C GLU A 254 32.48 -19.39 -12.99
N LYS A 255 32.49 -18.12 -13.42
CA LYS A 255 33.21 -17.68 -14.63
C LYS A 255 34.71 -17.66 -14.40
N LYS A 256 35.16 -17.30 -13.20
CA LYS A 256 36.59 -17.22 -12.85
C LYS A 256 37.14 -18.51 -12.24
N ARG A 257 36.29 -19.52 -12.02
CA ARG A 257 36.67 -20.76 -11.32
C ARG A 257 37.35 -20.50 -9.98
N LYS A 258 36.84 -19.55 -9.20
CA LYS A 258 37.48 -19.12 -7.96
C LYS A 258 36.51 -19.20 -6.79
N ILE A 259 36.87 -19.96 -5.77
CA ILE A 259 36.19 -19.93 -4.47
C ILE A 259 36.40 -18.54 -3.87
N ILE A 260 35.29 -17.85 -3.64
CA ILE A 260 35.26 -16.51 -3.04
C ILE A 260 35.15 -16.64 -1.52
N SER A 261 34.42 -17.65 -1.02
CA SER A 261 34.22 -17.90 0.40
C SER A 261 33.97 -19.38 0.67
N GLN A 262 34.50 -19.89 1.77
CA GLN A 262 34.23 -21.24 2.28
C GLN A 262 34.32 -21.21 3.81
N HIS A 263 33.17 -21.43 4.47
CA HIS A 263 33.10 -21.48 5.93
C HIS A 263 32.07 -22.50 6.39
N PRO A 264 32.20 -23.04 7.61
CA PRO A 264 31.22 -23.96 8.17
C PRO A 264 29.82 -23.34 8.17
N PHE A 265 28.85 -24.07 7.63
CA PHE A 265 27.47 -23.63 7.50
C PHE A 265 26.83 -23.31 8.85
N LYS A 266 27.23 -24.02 9.91
CA LYS A 266 26.85 -23.74 11.31
C LYS A 266 27.25 -22.34 11.80
N GLU A 267 28.17 -21.67 11.10
CA GLU A 267 28.59 -20.29 11.38
C GLU A 267 27.73 -19.26 10.66
N TYR A 268 26.69 -19.68 9.93
CA TYR A 268 25.74 -18.80 9.29
C TYR A 268 24.37 -18.85 9.96
N ASP A 269 23.70 -17.71 9.96
CA ASP A 269 22.27 -17.58 10.20
C ASP A 269 21.59 -17.20 8.87
N CYS A 270 20.56 -17.94 8.50
CA CYS A 270 19.81 -17.70 7.27
C CYS A 270 18.38 -17.29 7.59
N TYR A 271 17.88 -16.30 6.85
CA TYR A 271 16.58 -15.70 7.03
C TYR A 271 15.86 -15.67 5.69
N TYR A 272 14.58 -16.04 5.67
CA TYR A 272 13.82 -16.15 4.43
C TYR A 272 12.68 -15.13 4.36
N ASN A 273 12.48 -14.58 3.15
CA ASN A 273 11.34 -13.73 2.81
C ASN A 273 10.49 -14.44 1.73
N SER A 274 9.37 -15.02 2.14
CA SER A 274 8.46 -15.75 1.24
C SER A 274 7.75 -14.88 0.21
N ILE A 275 7.70 -13.56 0.40
CA ILE A 275 7.02 -12.64 -0.53
C ILE A 275 7.98 -12.22 -1.64
N SER A 276 9.22 -11.86 -1.28
CA SER A 276 10.23 -11.45 -2.27
C SER A 276 11.08 -12.59 -2.80
N LYS A 277 10.86 -13.82 -2.32
CA LYS A 277 11.61 -15.01 -2.69
C LYS A 277 13.12 -14.88 -2.51
N GLN A 278 13.50 -14.29 -1.38
CA GLN A 278 14.89 -13.96 -1.08
C GLN A 278 15.35 -14.60 0.23
N ILE A 279 16.58 -15.09 0.23
CA ILE A 279 17.25 -15.60 1.43
C ILE A 279 18.41 -14.67 1.77
N LEU A 280 18.40 -14.14 2.98
CA LEU A 280 19.52 -13.43 3.56
C LEU A 280 20.37 -14.44 4.33
N ILE A 281 21.64 -14.58 3.94
CA ILE A 281 22.62 -15.41 4.64
C ILE A 281 23.62 -14.49 5.34
N MET A 282 23.83 -14.74 6.63
CA MET A 282 24.66 -13.92 7.51
C MET A 282 25.65 -14.75 8.27
N HIS A 283 26.94 -14.50 8.09
CA HIS A 283 27.95 -15.11 8.93
C HIS A 283 27.87 -14.55 10.37
N LYS A 284 28.00 -15.41 11.39
CA LYS A 284 27.98 -15.04 12.82
C LYS A 284 29.05 -13.99 13.14
N GLN A 285 30.23 -14.11 12.52
CA GLN A 285 31.17 -13.00 12.44
C GLN A 285 30.76 -12.07 11.29
N ARG A 286 29.88 -11.12 11.61
CA ARG A 286 29.10 -10.32 10.65
C ARG A 286 29.90 -9.48 9.64
N GLN A 287 31.21 -9.34 9.83
CA GLN A 287 32.12 -8.67 8.90
C GLN A 287 32.67 -9.60 7.80
N MET A 288 32.48 -10.93 7.93
CA MET A 288 33.06 -11.91 7.01
C MET A 288 32.21 -12.05 5.73
N ALA A 289 30.93 -12.36 5.88
CA ALA A 289 30.02 -12.49 4.75
C ALA A 289 28.57 -12.18 5.13
N ARG A 290 27.91 -11.37 4.31
CA ARG A 290 26.46 -11.15 4.35
C ARG A 290 25.97 -10.93 2.94
N PHE A 291 25.03 -11.75 2.47
CA PHE A 291 24.52 -11.64 1.12
C PHE A 291 23.07 -12.07 1.00
N ILE A 292 22.39 -11.51 0.01
CA ILE A 292 21.03 -11.85 -0.36
C ILE A 292 21.09 -12.70 -1.62
N LEU A 293 20.46 -13.86 -1.54
CA LEU A 293 20.21 -14.75 -2.65
C LEU A 293 18.82 -14.44 -3.19
N SER A 294 18.75 -14.02 -4.45
CA SER A 294 17.49 -14.02 -5.18
C SER A 294 17.41 -15.35 -5.93
N LEU A 295 16.41 -16.16 -5.59
CA LEU A 295 16.15 -17.43 -6.24
C LEU A 295 15.07 -17.19 -7.29
N ASP A 296 15.39 -17.42 -8.57
CA ASP A 296 14.46 -17.17 -9.66
C ASP A 296 13.44 -18.32 -9.86
N TYR A 297 13.33 -19.27 -8.91
CA TYR A 297 12.77 -20.60 -9.16
C TYR A 297 12.01 -21.23 -7.97
N ASP A 298 10.70 -21.43 -8.16
CA ASP A 298 9.74 -21.82 -7.10
C ASP A 298 10.04 -23.18 -6.43
N GLY A 299 10.58 -24.16 -7.17
CA GLY A 299 10.91 -25.50 -6.61
C GLY A 299 12.24 -25.56 -5.87
N LEU A 300 13.26 -24.84 -6.38
CA LEU A 300 14.57 -24.74 -5.73
C LEU A 300 14.47 -23.89 -4.46
N GLU A 301 13.62 -22.87 -4.46
CA GLU A 301 13.34 -22.03 -3.31
C GLU A 301 12.81 -22.83 -2.11
N GLU A 302 11.84 -23.72 -2.30
CA GLU A 302 11.28 -24.50 -1.21
C GLU A 302 12.34 -25.46 -0.62
N GLN A 303 13.17 -26.05 -1.47
CA GLN A 303 14.25 -26.93 -1.03
C GLN A 303 15.35 -26.16 -0.29
N VAL A 304 15.85 -25.07 -0.88
CA VAL A 304 16.89 -24.23 -0.29
C VAL A 304 16.38 -23.60 1.01
N SER A 305 15.15 -23.08 1.06
CA SER A 305 14.62 -22.52 2.32
C SER A 305 14.52 -23.58 3.43
N LYS A 306 14.08 -24.81 3.14
CA LYS A 306 14.04 -25.91 4.11
C LYS A 306 15.43 -26.30 4.64
N GLU A 307 16.43 -26.34 3.76
CA GLU A 307 17.80 -26.70 4.14
C GLU A 307 18.51 -25.58 4.91
N PHE A 308 18.31 -24.33 4.48
CA PHE A 308 19.09 -23.20 5.00
C PHE A 308 18.44 -22.50 6.19
N THR A 309 17.11 -22.41 6.26
CA THR A 309 16.43 -21.49 7.19
C THR A 309 15.79 -22.19 8.38
N LYS A 310 15.89 -21.55 9.54
CA LYS A 310 15.22 -22.00 10.77
C LYS A 310 13.77 -21.49 10.78
N PRO A 311 12.81 -22.22 11.37
CA PRO A 311 11.38 -21.86 11.35
C PRO A 311 11.05 -20.43 11.83
N ASN A 312 11.87 -19.89 12.75
CA ASN A 312 11.63 -18.59 13.39
C ASN A 312 12.53 -17.46 12.85
N HIS A 313 13.31 -17.71 11.79
CA HIS A 313 14.15 -16.71 11.15
C HIS A 313 13.41 -16.07 9.96
N LYS A 314 13.06 -14.78 10.08
CA LYS A 314 12.32 -14.04 9.05
C LYS A 314 13.15 -12.90 8.48
N PHE A 315 13.05 -12.69 7.17
CA PHE A 315 13.70 -11.59 6.47
C PHE A 315 12.67 -10.64 5.86
N ILE A 316 12.92 -9.33 5.96
CA ILE A 316 12.14 -8.29 5.29
C ILE A 316 13.11 -7.45 4.45
N SER A 317 13.11 -7.70 3.15
CA SER A 317 14.08 -7.16 2.18
C SER A 317 13.80 -5.74 1.71
N ASN A 318 12.63 -5.18 2.02
CA ASN A 318 12.29 -3.80 1.71
C ASN A 318 11.34 -3.28 2.78
N PHE A 319 11.92 -2.88 3.91
CA PHE A 319 11.14 -2.49 5.07
C PHE A 319 10.66 -1.04 4.95
N GLY A 320 11.56 -0.13 4.58
CA GLY A 320 11.24 1.28 4.36
C GLY A 320 12.41 2.21 4.67
N ASP A 321 12.12 3.51 4.65
CA ASP A 321 13.09 4.54 4.98
C ASP A 321 13.07 4.81 6.48
N PHE A 322 14.23 4.70 7.11
CA PHE A 322 14.45 4.86 8.55
C PHE A 322 15.02 6.25 8.85
N THR A 323 14.37 6.98 9.76
CA THR A 323 14.81 8.27 10.28
C THR A 323 14.70 8.30 11.80
N GLY A 324 15.73 8.77 12.50
CA GLY A 324 15.75 8.88 13.97
C GLY A 324 17.01 8.29 14.58
N THR A 325 16.92 7.87 15.84
CA THR A 325 18.08 7.38 16.60
C THR A 325 17.99 5.89 16.87
N LEU A 326 19.11 5.18 16.72
CA LEU A 326 19.26 3.78 17.11
C LEU A 326 20.67 3.54 17.65
N LEU A 327 20.76 3.03 18.88
CA LEU A 327 22.00 2.72 19.60
C LEU A 327 22.96 3.92 19.63
N GLY A 328 22.42 5.11 19.91
CA GLY A 328 23.16 6.37 20.00
C GLY A 328 23.58 6.99 18.67
N LYS A 329 23.23 6.39 17.52
CA LYS A 329 23.53 6.90 16.19
C LYS A 329 22.29 7.46 15.52
N GLU A 330 22.45 8.60 14.86
CA GLU A 330 21.39 9.24 14.08
C GLU A 330 21.40 8.77 12.63
N TYR A 331 20.20 8.58 12.09
CA TYR A 331 19.96 8.16 10.71
C TYR A 331 18.90 9.07 10.09
N THR A 332 19.06 9.36 8.81
CA THR A 332 18.14 10.22 8.05
C THR A 332 17.80 9.53 6.74
N ASN A 333 16.51 9.26 6.51
CA ASN A 333 15.96 8.67 5.29
C ASN A 333 16.78 7.49 4.75
N THR A 334 17.21 6.62 5.66
CA THR A 334 18.11 5.51 5.36
C THR A 334 17.27 4.29 5.00
N ASN A 335 17.38 3.79 3.77
CA ASN A 335 16.62 2.61 3.35
C ASN A 335 17.16 1.36 4.05
N ILE A 336 16.28 0.68 4.80
CA ILE A 336 16.63 -0.46 5.62
C ILE A 336 15.89 -1.75 5.25
N MET A 337 16.54 -2.85 5.61
CA MET A 337 16.03 -4.21 5.64
C MET A 337 16.06 -4.71 7.09
N ILE A 338 15.27 -5.73 7.39
CA ILE A 338 15.18 -6.28 8.74
C ILE A 338 15.36 -7.80 8.71
N ALA A 339 16.23 -8.32 9.58
CA ALA A 339 16.33 -9.73 9.90
C ALA A 339 15.82 -9.97 11.33
N ILE A 340 14.91 -10.92 11.51
CA ILE A 340 14.23 -11.20 12.78
C ILE A 340 14.49 -12.65 13.14
N ASN A 341 14.94 -12.92 14.36
CA ASN A 341 14.92 -14.25 14.98
C ASN A 341 14.00 -14.24 16.21
N GLU A 342 14.07 -15.27 17.06
CA GLU A 342 13.19 -15.39 18.24
C GLU A 342 13.38 -14.29 19.28
N GLU A 343 14.59 -13.75 19.42
CA GLU A 343 14.96 -12.85 20.53
C GLU A 343 15.35 -11.45 20.07
N GLU A 344 15.76 -11.28 18.82
CA GLU A 344 16.46 -10.11 18.31
C GLU A 344 15.96 -9.67 16.93
N ILE A 345 16.06 -8.37 16.70
CA ILE A 345 15.90 -7.72 15.41
C ILE A 345 17.24 -7.11 15.02
N GLU A 346 17.72 -7.44 13.83
CA GLU A 346 18.85 -6.77 13.21
C GLU A 346 18.38 -5.88 12.06
N PHE A 347 18.74 -4.60 12.16
CA PHE A 347 18.52 -3.61 11.12
C PHE A 347 19.74 -3.56 10.20
N LEU A 348 19.49 -3.62 8.89
CA LEU A 348 20.50 -3.66 7.85
C LEU A 348 20.25 -2.53 6.85
N LEU A 349 21.29 -1.89 6.33
CA LEU A 349 21.16 -1.01 5.16
C LEU A 349 20.73 -1.83 3.95
N ALA A 350 19.81 -1.34 3.12
CA ALA A 350 19.50 -2.03 1.86
C ALA A 350 20.72 -2.13 0.91
N ASN A 351 21.62 -1.15 1.00
CA ASN A 351 22.91 -1.14 0.32
C ASN A 351 23.94 -0.45 1.25
N PRO A 352 25.07 -1.07 1.62
CA PRO A 352 25.64 -2.33 1.12
C PRO A 352 25.31 -3.57 1.98
N LEU A 353 24.17 -3.60 2.68
CA LEU A 353 23.85 -4.62 3.71
C LEU A 353 24.62 -4.46 5.02
N ASN A 354 25.24 -3.32 5.32
CA ASN A 354 25.86 -3.13 6.63
C ASN A 354 24.83 -3.19 7.76
N SER A 355 25.21 -3.78 8.89
CA SER A 355 24.40 -3.74 10.11
C SER A 355 24.42 -2.33 10.68
N ILE A 356 23.24 -1.77 10.95
CA ILE A 356 23.11 -0.48 11.63
C ILE A 356 22.79 -0.65 13.11
N GLY A 357 22.29 -1.82 13.52
CA GLY A 357 22.05 -2.13 14.92
C GLY A 357 21.34 -3.47 15.13
N VAL A 358 21.53 -4.03 16.32
CA VAL A 358 20.81 -5.21 16.83
C VAL A 358 20.13 -4.82 18.10
N VAL A 359 18.87 -5.19 18.21
CA VAL A 359 18.08 -4.92 19.40
C VAL A 359 17.38 -6.19 19.84
N ARG A 360 17.25 -6.37 21.15
CA ARG A 360 16.43 -7.44 21.70
C ARG A 360 14.95 -7.06 21.56
N LEU A 361 14.15 -7.99 21.05
CA LEU A 361 12.70 -7.86 20.86
C LEU A 361 12.00 -7.45 22.16
N VAL A 362 12.42 -8.00 23.31
CA VAL A 362 11.83 -7.69 24.63
C VAL A 362 11.96 -6.21 25.03
N ASN A 363 12.90 -5.48 24.42
CA ASN A 363 13.16 -4.06 24.70
C ASN A 363 12.76 -3.15 23.53
N ALA A 364 12.06 -3.68 22.53
CA ALA A 364 11.68 -2.97 21.31
C ALA A 364 10.16 -2.84 21.24
N LYS A 365 9.68 -1.64 20.88
CA LYS A 365 8.25 -1.38 20.67
C LYS A 365 8.02 -0.87 19.26
N PHE A 366 7.02 -1.44 18.60
CA PHE A 366 6.59 -1.04 17.26
C PHE A 366 5.16 -0.51 17.31
N ILE A 367 4.97 0.69 16.76
CA ILE A 367 3.68 1.38 16.70
C ILE A 367 3.36 1.65 15.25
N LYS A 368 2.19 1.23 14.79
CA LYS A 368 1.77 1.47 13.42
C LYS A 368 0.74 2.59 13.35
N ASP A 369 0.94 3.50 12.42
CA ASP A 369 0.01 4.55 12.05
C ASP A 369 0.04 4.75 10.52
N GLY A 370 -0.97 4.25 9.81
CA GLY A 370 -0.98 4.25 8.34
C GLY A 370 0.25 3.58 7.73
N LYS A 371 1.08 4.37 7.05
CA LYS A 371 2.38 3.96 6.45
C LYS A 371 3.58 4.14 7.40
N ASN A 372 3.37 4.84 8.50
CA ASN A 372 4.38 5.14 9.50
C ASN A 372 4.47 3.99 10.51
N VAL A 373 5.69 3.58 10.82
CA VAL A 373 6.00 2.66 11.91
C VAL A 373 6.98 3.35 12.85
N PHE A 374 6.53 3.70 14.05
CA PHE A 374 7.42 4.20 15.10
C PHE A 374 8.07 3.01 15.79
N PHE A 375 9.39 3.09 15.93
CA PHE A 375 10.22 2.12 16.62
C PHE A 375 10.82 2.79 17.85
N ILE A 376 10.63 2.19 19.03
CA ILE A 376 11.18 2.70 20.29
C ILE A 376 12.05 1.62 20.93
N HIS A 377 13.26 2.01 21.32
CA HIS A 377 14.19 1.13 22.01
C HIS A 377 14.97 1.90 23.08
N GLN A 378 14.90 1.45 24.34
CA GLN A 378 15.63 2.04 25.47
C GLN A 378 15.51 3.58 25.57
N GLY A 379 14.36 4.14 25.20
CA GLY A 379 14.13 5.59 25.25
C GLY A 379 14.59 6.36 24.00
N GLU A 380 15.13 5.69 23.00
CA GLU A 380 15.36 6.25 21.66
C GLU A 380 14.16 6.00 20.75
N ILE A 381 13.96 6.86 19.76
CA ILE A 381 12.86 6.76 18.81
C ILE A 381 13.34 6.87 17.36
N ALA A 382 12.72 6.05 16.51
CA ALA A 382 12.86 6.10 15.07
C ALA A 382 11.48 6.01 14.39
N LEU A 383 11.37 6.58 13.20
CA LEU A 383 10.23 6.52 12.32
C LEU A 383 10.65 5.80 11.05
N ILE A 384 9.83 4.84 10.65
CA ILE A 384 10.06 4.03 9.47
C ILE A 384 8.86 4.21 8.53
N GLN A 385 9.13 4.72 7.33
CA GLN A 385 8.11 4.92 6.31
C GLN A 385 8.06 3.71 5.36
N SER A 386 6.99 2.92 5.47
CA SER A 386 6.81 1.72 4.66
C SER A 386 6.45 2.09 3.22
N THR A 387 7.22 1.58 2.25
CA THR A 387 7.05 1.86 0.81
C THR A 387 5.95 1.03 0.13
N LYS A 388 5.45 -0.03 0.78
CA LYS A 388 4.35 -0.89 0.28
C LYS A 388 3.32 -1.21 1.37
N LYS A 389 2.13 -1.68 0.96
CA LYS A 389 1.13 -2.33 1.83
C LYS A 389 1.69 -3.67 2.34
N PHE A 390 2.81 -3.67 3.06
CA PHE A 390 3.39 -4.88 3.60
C PHE A 390 2.61 -5.28 4.86
N LYS A 391 2.24 -6.55 4.93
CA LYS A 391 1.56 -7.16 6.06
C LYS A 391 2.59 -7.45 7.17
N LEU A 392 3.10 -6.40 7.82
CA LEU A 392 3.99 -6.54 9.00
C LEU A 392 3.38 -7.43 10.11
N HIS A 393 2.05 -7.55 10.13
CA HIS A 393 1.28 -8.24 11.18
C HIS A 393 1.59 -9.74 11.34
N ASN A 394 2.23 -10.38 10.37
CA ASN A 394 2.60 -11.80 10.47
C ASN A 394 3.98 -12.04 11.09
N SER A 395 4.79 -11.00 11.30
CA SER A 395 6.20 -11.14 11.68
C SER A 395 6.61 -10.36 12.92
N ILE A 396 5.94 -9.24 13.20
CA ILE A 396 6.18 -8.41 14.39
C ILE A 396 4.83 -8.20 15.07
N GLN A 397 4.75 -8.50 16.36
CA GLN A 397 3.59 -8.10 17.16
C GLN A 397 3.68 -6.60 17.38
N PHE A 398 2.71 -5.88 16.85
CA PHE A 398 2.51 -4.48 17.22
C PHE A 398 1.82 -4.45 18.56
N GLU A 399 2.45 -3.84 19.56
CA GLU A 399 1.81 -3.63 20.84
C GLU A 399 0.69 -2.60 20.66
N SER A 400 -0.49 -2.87 21.26
CA SER A 400 -1.41 -1.81 21.62
C SER A 400 -0.77 -1.01 22.74
N ILE A 401 -0.07 0.06 22.38
CA ILE A 401 0.57 0.89 23.40
C ILE A 401 -0.49 1.51 24.30
N PRO A 402 -0.23 1.58 25.62
CA PRO A 402 -1.05 2.39 26.52
C PRO A 402 -1.16 3.81 25.97
N GLU A 403 -2.39 4.31 25.79
CA GLU A 403 -2.75 5.68 25.36
C GLU A 403 -1.73 6.77 25.78
N PRO A 404 -1.23 6.82 27.04
CA PRO A 404 -0.33 7.89 27.48
C PRO A 404 1.01 7.98 26.71
N LEU A 405 1.59 6.86 26.28
CA LEU A 405 2.89 6.87 25.58
C LEU A 405 2.69 7.24 24.10
N LYS A 406 1.57 6.82 23.51
CA LYS A 406 1.19 7.14 22.12
C LYS A 406 0.99 8.65 21.94
N MET A 407 0.38 9.31 22.93
CA MET A 407 0.12 10.76 22.91
C MET A 407 1.36 11.64 22.88
N ASN A 408 2.52 11.14 23.31
CA ASN A 408 3.76 11.93 23.37
C ASN A 408 4.69 11.67 22.20
N ILE A 409 4.37 10.73 21.30
CA ILE A 409 5.18 10.48 20.12
C ILE A 409 4.70 11.42 19.02
N CYS A 410 5.64 12.06 18.33
CA CYS A 410 5.37 13.04 17.29
C CYS A 410 6.51 12.98 16.24
N PHE A 411 6.35 13.67 15.13
CA PHE A 411 7.40 13.76 14.11
C PHE A 411 7.32 15.06 13.31
N THR A 412 8.45 15.52 12.76
CA THR A 412 8.49 16.73 11.92
C THR A 412 7.97 16.44 10.50
N ASN A 413 7.78 17.48 9.70
CA ASN A 413 7.52 17.36 8.26
C ASN A 413 8.64 16.64 7.47
N HIS A 414 9.86 16.59 8.02
CA HIS A 414 11.00 15.84 7.47
C HIS A 414 11.10 14.41 8.02
N ASN A 415 10.04 13.94 8.69
CA ASN A 415 9.95 12.60 9.28
C ASN A 415 10.95 12.37 10.42
N GLU A 416 11.43 13.42 11.08
CA GLU A 416 12.26 13.28 12.28
C GLU A 416 11.35 12.99 13.48
N PRO A 417 11.43 11.80 14.09
CA PRO A 417 10.60 11.47 15.24
C PRO A 417 11.13 12.09 16.52
N PHE A 418 10.23 12.40 17.45
CA PHE A 418 10.59 12.89 18.77
C PHE A 418 9.51 12.56 19.80
N PHE A 419 9.90 12.55 21.08
CA PHE A 419 8.98 12.63 22.20
C PHE A 419 8.66 14.10 22.50
N LEU A 420 7.39 14.42 22.64
CA LEU A 420 6.90 15.73 23.04
C LEU A 420 6.66 15.73 24.55
N GLU A 421 7.38 16.60 25.24
CA GLU A 421 7.17 16.91 26.65
C GLU A 421 6.77 18.38 26.78
N GLN A 422 5.86 18.69 27.70
CA GLN A 422 5.43 20.06 27.95
C GLN A 422 5.62 20.38 29.42
N THR A 423 6.56 21.29 29.69
CA THR A 423 6.86 21.82 31.02
C THR A 423 6.14 23.15 31.23
N THR A 424 6.31 23.75 32.41
CA THR A 424 5.79 25.09 32.71
C THR A 424 6.49 26.20 31.92
N ASP A 425 7.70 25.97 31.40
CA ASP A 425 8.47 26.98 30.65
C ASP A 425 8.38 26.79 29.12
N ALA A 426 8.42 25.54 28.64
CA ALA A 426 8.51 25.25 27.20
C ALA A 426 7.81 23.96 26.77
N ILE A 427 7.53 23.88 25.46
CA ILE A 427 7.32 22.60 24.76
C ILE A 427 8.70 22.08 24.33
N ILE A 428 9.08 20.90 24.83
CA ILE A 428 10.39 20.28 24.62
C ILE A 428 10.21 19.09 23.67
N LEU A 429 10.95 19.10 22.58
CA LEU A 429 11.04 17.99 21.64
C LEU A 429 12.32 17.22 21.93
N LYS A 430 12.20 15.92 22.18
CA LYS A 430 13.30 15.05 22.60
C LYS A 430 13.54 13.94 21.57
N GLN A 431 14.76 13.86 21.03
CA GLN A 431 15.18 12.76 20.12
C GLN A 431 15.37 11.44 20.86
N SER A 432 15.65 11.51 22.16
CA SER A 432 15.61 10.37 23.09
C SER A 432 15.23 10.88 24.48
N LEU A 433 14.90 10.00 25.42
CA LEU A 433 14.59 10.39 26.81
C LEU A 433 15.71 11.21 27.49
N HIS A 434 16.93 11.19 26.95
CA HIS A 434 18.10 11.89 27.50
C HIS A 434 18.65 13.00 26.60
N LYS A 435 18.09 13.21 25.39
CA LYS A 435 18.59 14.20 24.43
C LYS A 435 17.46 15.07 23.91
N ASP A 436 17.54 16.34 24.28
CA ASP A 436 16.66 17.38 23.79
C ASP A 436 17.13 17.85 22.40
N PHE A 437 16.17 18.08 21.53
CA PHE A 437 16.38 18.55 20.16
C PHE A 437 15.96 20.00 19.99
N LEU A 438 14.82 20.40 20.58
CA LEU A 438 14.27 21.74 20.42
C LEU A 438 13.45 22.15 21.64
N HIS A 439 13.60 23.39 22.07
CA HIS A 439 12.83 24.01 23.14
C HIS A 439 12.02 25.16 22.56
N LEU A 440 10.69 25.10 22.67
CA LEU A 440 9.77 26.16 22.27
C LEU A 440 9.21 26.81 23.52
N HIS A 441 9.84 27.89 23.99
CA HIS A 441 9.43 28.59 25.21
C HIS A 441 8.04 29.22 25.04
N HIS A 442 7.15 29.02 26.03
CA HIS A 442 5.75 29.48 25.95
C HIS A 442 5.64 31.00 25.78
N ASN A 443 6.57 31.76 26.35
CA ASN A 443 6.63 33.21 26.20
C ASN A 443 6.88 33.66 24.75
N GLN A 444 7.56 32.85 23.94
CA GLN A 444 7.90 33.11 22.55
C GLN A 444 6.79 32.71 21.57
N ILE A 445 5.90 31.79 21.96
CA ILE A 445 4.83 31.27 21.10
C ILE A 445 3.76 32.34 20.89
N VAL A 446 3.56 32.74 19.65
CA VAL A 446 2.48 33.64 19.23
C VAL A 446 1.21 32.86 18.98
N ASP A 447 1.33 31.74 18.28
CA ASP A 447 0.20 30.98 17.79
C ASP A 447 0.53 29.49 17.61
N ILE A 448 -0.48 28.65 17.82
CA ILE A 448 -0.46 27.22 17.50
C ILE A 448 -1.70 26.95 16.65
N SER A 449 -1.51 26.42 15.45
CA SER A 449 -2.60 26.20 14.49
C SER A 449 -2.51 24.83 13.83
N VAL A 450 -3.62 24.11 13.73
CA VAL A 450 -3.70 22.90 12.91
C VAL A 450 -3.75 23.31 11.44
N THR A 451 -2.79 22.86 10.65
CA THR A 451 -2.66 23.19 9.22
C THR A 451 -3.14 22.07 8.31
N ASN A 452 -3.11 20.83 8.78
CA ASN A 452 -3.64 19.68 8.06
C ASN A 452 -4.08 18.60 9.04
N TYR A 453 -5.25 17.99 8.84
CA TYR A 453 -5.68 16.84 9.64
C TYR A 453 -5.19 15.52 9.03
N GLY A 454 -4.93 14.53 9.88
CA GLY A 454 -4.64 13.16 9.43
C GLY A 454 -5.80 12.56 8.64
N ASP A 455 -5.50 11.68 7.68
CA ASP A 455 -6.51 10.89 6.98
C ASP A 455 -7.06 9.76 7.89
N GLU A 456 -8.07 9.00 7.45
CA GLU A 456 -8.60 7.84 8.22
C GLU A 456 -7.52 6.81 8.60
N SER A 457 -6.36 6.83 7.92
CA SER A 457 -5.26 5.93 8.19
C SER A 457 -4.25 6.47 9.20
N SER A 458 -4.33 7.75 9.57
CA SER A 458 -3.38 8.47 10.43
C SER A 458 -4.08 9.14 11.60
N SER A 459 -3.64 8.82 12.81
CA SER A 459 -4.10 9.47 14.06
C SER A 459 -3.34 10.78 14.35
N TYR A 460 -2.54 11.26 13.41
CA TYR A 460 -1.69 12.44 13.56
C TYR A 460 -2.11 13.55 12.60
N SER A 461 -2.09 14.78 13.10
CA SER A 461 -2.37 16.00 12.33
C SER A 461 -1.18 16.95 12.36
N GLU A 462 -0.99 17.69 11.28
CA GLU A 462 0.03 18.73 11.18
C GLU A 462 -0.40 19.98 11.96
N VAL A 463 0.45 20.40 12.89
CA VAL A 463 0.33 21.59 13.71
C VAL A 463 1.52 22.50 13.42
N THR A 464 1.25 23.77 13.16
CA THR A 464 2.26 24.81 13.02
C THR A 464 2.33 25.64 14.30
N VAL A 465 3.52 25.72 14.90
CA VAL A 465 3.84 26.60 16.02
C VAL A 465 4.57 27.82 15.48
N THR A 466 4.00 29.02 15.68
CA THR A 466 4.57 30.29 15.22
C THR A 466 5.13 31.08 16.40
N LEU A 467 6.38 31.53 16.29
CA LEU A 467 7.06 32.33 17.31
C LEU A 467 7.02 33.83 17.01
N HIS A 468 7.43 34.67 17.99
CA HIS A 468 7.45 36.13 17.88
C HIS A 468 8.35 36.67 16.75
N ASP A 469 9.41 35.95 16.40
CA ASP A 469 10.31 36.24 15.27
C ASP A 469 9.75 35.77 13.91
N GLN A 470 8.48 35.36 13.87
CA GLN A 470 7.79 34.74 12.72
C GLN A 470 8.35 33.38 12.29
N LYS A 471 9.27 32.78 13.07
CA LYS A 471 9.74 31.42 12.80
C LYS A 471 8.60 30.43 13.03
N GLN A 472 8.46 29.47 12.10
CA GLN A 472 7.40 28.46 12.12
C GLN A 472 8.00 27.06 12.22
N TYR A 473 7.43 26.24 13.10
CA TYR A 473 7.76 24.83 13.24
C TYR A 473 6.55 23.98 12.92
N LYS A 474 6.70 23.06 11.97
CA LYS A 474 5.65 22.12 11.54
C LYS A 474 5.84 20.77 12.19
N LEU A 475 4.87 20.36 12.99
CA LEU A 475 4.91 19.18 13.83
C LEU A 475 3.69 18.32 13.55
N ASN A 476 3.88 17.03 13.30
CA ASN A 476 2.80 16.05 13.26
C ASN A 476 2.57 15.53 14.68
N VAL A 477 1.39 15.82 15.20
CA VAL A 477 1.00 15.60 16.61
C VAL A 477 -0.21 14.70 16.67
N TYR A 478 -0.24 13.79 17.64
CA TYR A 478 -1.40 12.94 17.90
C TYR A 478 -2.66 13.78 18.15
N ASN A 479 -3.76 13.47 17.46
CA ASN A 479 -4.95 14.33 17.41
C ASN A 479 -5.49 14.72 18.79
N GLU A 480 -5.53 13.76 19.72
CA GLU A 480 -6.04 13.98 21.07
C GLU A 480 -5.16 14.93 21.89
N ARG A 481 -3.87 15.05 21.55
CA ARG A 481 -2.90 15.87 22.28
C ARG A 481 -2.89 17.35 21.87
N ILE A 482 -3.45 17.68 20.72
CA ILE A 482 -3.44 19.04 20.16
C ILE A 482 -4.07 20.05 21.12
N LYS A 483 -5.24 19.71 21.69
CA LYS A 483 -5.99 20.58 22.62
C LYS A 483 -5.16 20.88 23.86
N ASP A 484 -4.51 19.87 24.42
CA ASP A 484 -3.67 20.00 25.61
C ASP A 484 -2.47 20.90 25.35
N ILE A 485 -1.77 20.69 24.22
CA ILE A 485 -0.60 21.49 23.85
C ILE A 485 -0.96 22.96 23.75
N MET A 486 -2.05 23.27 23.04
CA MET A 486 -2.54 24.64 22.86
C MET A 486 -2.95 25.28 24.20
N SER A 487 -3.71 24.54 25.01
CA SER A 487 -4.22 25.01 26.30
C SER A 487 -3.07 25.32 27.26
N LYS A 488 -2.15 24.38 27.46
CA LYS A 488 -1.01 24.55 28.37
C LYS A 488 -0.06 25.65 27.91
N ALA A 489 0.22 25.75 26.61
CA ALA A 489 1.09 26.81 26.10
C ALA A 489 0.51 28.21 26.37
N TYR A 490 -0.80 28.38 26.19
CA TYR A 490 -1.47 29.64 26.52
C TYR A 490 -1.51 29.89 28.02
N TYR A 491 -1.85 28.88 28.82
CA TYR A 491 -1.95 28.99 30.27
C TYR A 491 -0.62 29.44 30.88
N PHE A 492 0.48 28.71 30.61
CA PHE A 492 1.79 29.02 31.17
C PHE A 492 2.32 30.37 30.69
N LYS A 493 2.04 30.77 29.44
CA LYS A 493 2.35 32.11 28.95
C LYS A 493 1.65 33.22 29.76
N LYS A 494 0.42 32.98 30.21
CA LYS A 494 -0.40 33.99 30.89
C LYS A 494 -0.29 33.95 32.40
N GLU A 495 -0.09 32.78 33.00
CA GLU A 495 0.13 32.58 34.42
C GLU A 495 1.29 33.45 34.94
N ALA A 496 2.41 33.49 34.21
CA ALA A 496 3.55 34.35 34.54
C ALA A 496 3.21 35.84 34.62
N SER A 497 2.20 36.29 33.87
CA SER A 497 1.71 37.68 33.88
C SER A 497 0.56 37.94 34.86
N LEU A 498 -0.01 36.90 35.46
CA LEU A 498 -1.18 37.01 36.34
C LEU A 498 -0.97 37.97 37.51
N PRO A 499 0.19 38.04 38.19
CA PRO A 499 0.39 39.00 39.29
C PRO A 499 0.31 40.47 38.87
N GLN A 500 0.54 40.78 37.59
CA GLN A 500 0.59 42.15 37.05
C GLN A 500 -0.77 42.63 36.51
N VAL A 501 -1.74 41.72 36.35
CA VAL A 501 -3.06 42.04 35.76
C VAL A 501 -4.06 42.35 36.88
N SER A 502 -4.76 43.49 36.80
CA SER A 502 -5.82 43.80 37.77
C SER A 502 -7.00 42.82 37.66
N SER A 503 -7.70 42.55 38.77
CA SER A 503 -8.85 41.62 38.76
C SER A 503 -9.97 42.08 37.83
N ASP A 504 -10.17 43.39 37.70
CA ASP A 504 -11.19 43.95 36.81
C ASP A 504 -10.82 43.73 35.33
N GLN A 505 -9.53 43.86 34.97
CA GLN A 505 -9.06 43.52 33.62
C GLN A 505 -9.16 42.02 33.32
N LEU A 506 -8.90 41.16 34.31
CA LEU A 506 -9.04 39.72 34.16
C LEU A 506 -10.51 39.33 33.93
N PHE A 507 -11.43 39.87 34.72
CA PHE A 507 -12.87 39.67 34.55
C PHE A 507 -13.36 40.19 33.20
N LEU A 508 -12.90 41.37 32.77
CA LEU A 508 -13.22 41.92 31.44
C LEU A 508 -12.71 41.02 30.31
N SER A 509 -11.52 40.44 30.46
CA SER A 509 -10.99 39.48 29.50
C SER A 509 -11.84 38.22 29.43
N TYR A 510 -12.24 37.69 30.60
CA TYR A 510 -13.12 36.54 30.71
C TYR A 510 -14.48 36.79 30.06
N SER A 511 -15.16 37.89 30.40
CA SER A 511 -16.47 38.23 29.82
C SER A 511 -16.40 38.43 28.31
N ARG A 512 -15.30 39.02 27.79
CA ARG A 512 -15.07 39.12 26.35
C ARG A 512 -14.93 37.75 25.67
N GLN A 513 -14.25 36.79 26.31
CA GLN A 513 -14.14 35.43 25.76
C GLN A 513 -15.48 34.70 25.77
N VAL A 514 -16.30 34.88 26.82
CA VAL A 514 -17.66 34.33 26.84
C VAL A 514 -18.51 34.94 25.73
N ASN A 515 -18.44 36.26 25.54
CA ASN A 515 -19.17 36.92 24.46
C ASN A 515 -18.78 36.35 23.09
N ASN A 516 -17.48 36.24 22.81
CA ASN A 516 -16.97 35.60 21.59
C ASN A 516 -17.50 34.16 21.41
N HIS A 517 -17.61 33.39 22.50
CA HIS A 517 -18.14 32.03 22.47
C HIS A 517 -19.64 32.01 22.13
N ILE A 518 -20.44 32.91 22.70
CA ILE A 518 -21.87 33.07 22.38
C ILE A 518 -22.03 33.50 20.92
N LEU A 519 -21.29 34.51 20.47
CA LEU A 519 -21.32 35.01 19.09
C LEU A 519 -20.97 33.91 18.08
N TYR A 520 -19.96 33.09 18.37
CA TYR A 520 -19.62 31.95 17.53
C TYR A 520 -20.79 30.98 17.37
N HIS A 521 -21.44 30.59 18.47
CA HIS A 521 -22.55 29.64 18.45
C HIS A 521 -23.82 30.23 17.82
N TYR A 522 -24.07 31.52 17.97
CA TYR A 522 -25.25 32.17 17.38
C TYR A 522 -25.08 32.46 15.89
N PHE A 523 -23.92 32.97 15.49
CA PHE A 523 -23.75 33.60 14.18
C PHE A 523 -22.69 32.94 13.31
N GLY A 524 -21.77 32.16 13.88
CA GLY A 524 -20.69 31.53 13.11
C GLY A 524 -21.20 30.67 11.95
N GLN A 525 -22.28 29.93 12.16
CA GLN A 525 -22.87 29.07 11.12
C GLN A 525 -23.53 29.89 10.00
N LEU A 526 -24.12 31.06 10.31
CA LEU A 526 -24.71 31.94 9.30
C LEU A 526 -23.63 32.54 8.38
N PHE A 527 -22.47 32.89 8.93
CA PHE A 527 -21.33 33.34 8.13
C PHE A 527 -20.71 32.21 7.32
N ALA A 528 -20.63 31.00 7.87
CA ALA A 528 -20.22 29.82 7.11
C ALA A 528 -21.22 29.53 5.96
N MET A 529 -22.53 29.71 6.21
CA MET A 529 -23.57 29.57 5.19
C MET A 529 -23.35 30.55 4.03
N TYR A 530 -23.02 31.81 4.35
CA TYR A 530 -22.75 32.87 3.38
C TYR A 530 -21.51 32.62 2.52
N GLU A 531 -20.41 32.18 3.13
CA GLU A 531 -19.19 31.86 2.38
C GLU A 531 -19.40 30.63 1.49
N GLY A 532 -20.09 29.59 1.97
CA GLY A 532 -20.43 28.45 1.12
C GLY A 532 -21.33 28.82 -0.06
N LEU A 533 -22.30 29.75 0.11
CA LEU A 533 -23.12 30.23 -1.00
C LEU A 533 -22.29 30.89 -2.12
N LYS A 534 -21.33 31.76 -1.73
CA LYS A 534 -20.43 32.42 -2.69
C LYS A 534 -19.57 31.42 -3.45
N GLU A 535 -19.14 30.35 -2.80
CA GLU A 535 -18.36 29.29 -3.44
C GLU A 535 -19.16 28.61 -4.55
N ILE A 536 -20.41 28.20 -4.28
CA ILE A 536 -21.29 27.58 -5.29
C ILE A 536 -21.43 28.50 -6.51
N GLN A 537 -21.58 29.81 -6.25
CA GLN A 537 -21.68 30.83 -7.31
C GLN A 537 -20.39 30.96 -8.13
N ALA A 538 -19.22 30.75 -7.53
CA ALA A 538 -17.92 30.85 -8.19
C ALA A 538 -17.50 29.57 -8.94
N THR A 539 -17.83 28.38 -8.40
CA THR A 539 -17.32 27.10 -8.92
C THR A 539 -18.20 26.44 -9.98
N THR A 540 -19.51 26.68 -9.97
CA THR A 540 -20.46 25.98 -10.85
C THR A 540 -20.84 26.85 -12.03
N GLN A 541 -20.35 26.49 -13.22
CA GLN A 541 -20.63 27.22 -14.47
C GLN A 541 -22.03 26.92 -15.02
N ASP A 542 -22.51 25.68 -14.87
CA ASP A 542 -23.84 25.29 -15.32
C ASP A 542 -24.93 25.95 -14.46
N LYS A 543 -25.80 26.74 -15.08
CA LYS A 543 -26.79 27.57 -14.38
C LYS A 543 -27.87 26.73 -13.69
N GLU A 544 -28.32 25.64 -14.32
CA GLU A 544 -29.37 24.77 -13.78
C GLU A 544 -28.85 24.00 -12.58
N LEU A 545 -27.68 23.36 -12.74
CA LEU A 545 -26.98 22.65 -11.68
C LEU A 545 -26.66 23.56 -10.51
N LYS A 546 -26.20 24.79 -10.78
CA LYS A 546 -25.94 25.80 -9.75
C LYS A 546 -27.19 26.11 -8.94
N ASN A 547 -28.34 26.32 -9.59
CA ASN A 547 -29.59 26.62 -8.90
C ASN A 547 -30.06 25.45 -8.02
N VAL A 548 -29.96 24.21 -8.52
CA VAL A 548 -30.25 23.00 -7.74
C VAL A 548 -29.32 22.89 -6.51
N GLN A 549 -28.03 23.16 -6.69
CA GLN A 549 -27.05 23.17 -5.59
C GLN A 549 -27.40 24.21 -4.52
N ILE A 550 -27.72 25.43 -4.92
CA ILE A 550 -28.02 26.53 -3.99
C ILE A 550 -29.28 26.25 -3.19
N ILE A 551 -30.34 25.77 -3.83
CA ILE A 551 -31.60 25.44 -3.14
C ILE A 551 -31.39 24.31 -2.11
N ASN A 552 -30.73 23.21 -2.50
CA ASN A 552 -30.49 22.10 -1.58
C ASN A 552 -29.58 22.53 -0.42
N TYR A 553 -28.52 23.27 -0.72
CA TYR A 553 -27.59 23.79 0.27
C TYR A 553 -28.29 24.69 1.30
N LEU A 554 -29.00 25.73 0.85
CA LEU A 554 -29.66 26.67 1.73
C LEU A 554 -30.81 26.01 2.51
N TYR A 555 -31.55 25.08 1.91
CA TYR A 555 -32.61 24.34 2.61
C TYR A 555 -32.06 23.55 3.81
N TYR A 556 -31.06 22.69 3.58
CA TYR A 556 -30.49 21.86 4.64
C TYR A 556 -29.73 22.68 5.69
N ALA A 557 -28.99 23.69 5.27
CA ALA A 557 -28.27 24.57 6.19
C ALA A 557 -29.23 25.41 7.04
N THR A 558 -30.33 25.92 6.48
CA THR A 558 -31.36 26.66 7.21
C THR A 558 -32.03 25.78 8.28
N GLN A 559 -32.39 24.54 7.93
CA GLN A 559 -32.98 23.61 8.91
C GLN A 559 -32.03 23.26 10.05
N ALA A 560 -30.75 23.04 9.74
CA ALA A 560 -29.72 22.79 10.74
C ALA A 560 -29.53 24.00 11.66
N GLN A 561 -29.50 25.21 11.10
CA GLN A 561 -29.32 26.45 11.86
C GLN A 561 -30.48 26.72 12.81
N LYS A 562 -31.74 26.53 12.38
CA LYS A 562 -32.91 26.69 13.27
C LYS A 562 -32.80 25.78 14.50
N LYS A 563 -32.52 24.49 14.27
CA LYS A 563 -32.32 23.49 15.33
C LYS A 563 -31.13 23.82 16.22
N HIS A 564 -30.06 24.40 15.66
CA HIS A 564 -28.89 24.82 16.44
C HIS A 564 -29.23 25.99 17.37
N LEU A 565 -29.88 27.05 16.84
CA LEU A 565 -30.28 28.21 17.62
C LEU A 565 -31.25 27.85 18.75
N ASP A 566 -32.16 26.91 18.54
CA ASP A 566 -33.05 26.41 19.61
C ASP A 566 -32.22 25.83 20.76
N LYS A 567 -31.27 24.95 20.45
CA LYS A 567 -30.39 24.33 21.45
C LYS A 567 -29.52 25.38 22.15
N VAL A 568 -28.87 26.27 21.39
CA VAL A 568 -27.94 27.26 21.95
C VAL A 568 -28.69 28.26 22.84
N SER A 569 -29.85 28.76 22.40
CA SER A 569 -30.65 29.72 23.18
C SER A 569 -31.10 29.19 24.54
N ILE A 570 -31.33 27.87 24.64
CA ILE A 570 -31.77 27.21 25.87
C ILE A 570 -30.59 26.80 26.73
N TYR A 571 -29.64 26.04 26.17
CA TYR A 571 -28.63 25.33 26.94
C TYR A 571 -27.35 26.14 27.18
N LEU A 572 -27.00 27.09 26.30
CA LEU A 572 -25.79 27.90 26.51
C LEU A 572 -25.90 28.81 27.75
N PRO A 573 -27.00 29.54 27.98
CA PRO A 573 -27.17 30.31 29.22
C PRO A 573 -27.15 29.44 30.47
N ALA A 574 -27.77 28.27 30.42
CA ALA A 574 -27.79 27.33 31.54
C ALA A 574 -26.38 26.78 31.85
N MET A 575 -25.59 26.48 30.81
CA MET A 575 -24.19 26.07 30.95
C MET A 575 -23.33 27.19 31.56
N LEU A 576 -23.49 28.42 31.09
CA LEU A 576 -22.78 29.58 31.65
C LEU A 576 -23.18 29.85 33.11
N GLU A 577 -24.48 29.75 33.42
CA GLU A 577 -24.98 29.88 34.78
C GLU A 577 -24.35 28.84 35.72
N GLN A 578 -24.25 27.59 35.28
CA GLN A 578 -23.63 26.53 36.06
C GLN A 578 -22.14 26.83 36.33
N VAL A 579 -21.41 27.27 35.30
CA VAL A 579 -20.00 27.65 35.45
C VAL A 579 -19.82 28.79 36.46
N GLU A 580 -20.66 29.82 36.42
CA GLU A 580 -20.57 30.92 37.38
C GLU A 580 -20.98 30.49 38.79
N LYS A 581 -22.01 29.65 38.91
CA LYS A 581 -22.44 29.09 40.21
C LYS A 581 -21.33 28.31 40.87
N ASP A 582 -20.61 27.48 40.13
CA ASP A 582 -19.55 26.65 40.69
C ASP A 582 -18.47 27.53 41.35
N ILE A 583 -18.07 28.63 40.70
CA ILE A 583 -17.06 29.58 41.23
C ILE A 583 -17.58 30.36 42.44
N LEU A 584 -18.80 30.89 42.34
CA LEU A 584 -19.35 31.83 43.31
C LEU A 584 -19.88 31.12 44.58
N LYS A 585 -20.40 29.89 44.43
CA LYS A 585 -20.91 29.08 45.56
C LYS A 585 -19.81 28.70 46.54
N GLU A 586 -18.61 28.39 46.05
CA GLU A 586 -17.43 28.09 46.88
C GLU A 586 -17.04 29.28 47.79
N HIS A 587 -17.48 30.49 47.44
CA HIS A 587 -17.16 31.72 48.14
C HIS A 587 -18.37 32.40 48.80
N GLY A 588 -19.49 31.67 48.99
CA GLY A 588 -20.69 32.17 49.67
C GLY A 588 -21.52 33.18 48.87
N GLN A 589 -21.26 33.34 47.57
CA GLN A 589 -22.00 34.23 46.66
C GLN A 589 -23.05 33.41 45.88
N GLY A 590 -24.34 33.52 46.23
CA GLY A 590 -25.28 32.42 46.01
C GLY A 590 -26.36 32.54 44.92
N MET A 591 -26.51 33.67 44.20
CA MET A 591 -27.71 33.90 43.37
C MET A 591 -27.42 34.52 41.99
N VAL A 592 -26.86 33.75 41.06
CA VAL A 592 -26.60 34.18 39.66
C VAL A 592 -27.78 33.92 38.70
N TYR A 593 -28.78 33.16 39.15
CA TYR A 593 -29.88 32.65 38.31
C TYR A 593 -30.67 33.74 37.58
N GLN A 594 -30.94 34.88 38.23
CA GLN A 594 -31.75 35.94 37.62
C GLN A 594 -31.08 36.57 36.40
N SER A 595 -29.76 36.78 36.45
CA SER A 595 -28.98 37.38 35.35
C SER A 595 -28.93 36.48 34.12
N PHE A 596 -28.75 35.17 34.31
CA PHE A 596 -28.73 34.20 33.20
C PHE A 596 -30.12 33.87 32.66
N LYS A 597 -31.17 33.92 33.49
CA LYS A 597 -32.55 33.83 33.02
C LYS A 597 -32.92 35.02 32.12
N SER A 598 -32.43 36.22 32.45
CA SER A 598 -32.58 37.40 31.57
C SER A 598 -31.83 37.22 30.26
N LEU A 599 -30.59 36.71 30.30
CA LEU A 599 -29.82 36.39 29.10
C LEU A 599 -30.58 35.40 28.21
N GLN A 600 -31.07 34.31 28.79
CA GLN A 600 -31.85 33.28 28.08
C GLN A 600 -33.07 33.88 27.40
N LYS A 601 -33.85 34.72 28.10
CA LYS A 601 -35.03 35.38 27.52
C LYS A 601 -34.67 36.26 26.32
N ASN A 602 -33.61 37.06 26.43
CA ASN A 602 -33.15 37.93 25.34
C ASN A 602 -32.68 37.09 24.15
N LEU A 603 -31.88 36.05 24.40
CA LEU A 603 -31.37 35.13 23.40
C LEU A 603 -32.48 34.35 22.68
N MET A 604 -33.53 33.91 23.39
CA MET A 604 -34.71 33.29 22.77
C MET A 604 -35.52 34.28 21.94
N GLY A 605 -35.61 35.55 22.37
CA GLY A 605 -36.22 36.63 21.60
C GLY A 605 -35.50 36.85 20.27
N ILE A 606 -34.17 36.94 20.30
CA ILE A 606 -33.33 37.07 19.10
C ILE A 606 -33.45 35.83 18.21
N THR A 607 -33.42 34.62 18.79
CA THR A 607 -33.65 33.37 18.05
C THR A 607 -34.98 33.37 17.31
N SER A 608 -36.05 33.86 17.94
CA SER A 608 -37.38 33.94 17.31
C SER A 608 -37.40 34.89 16.11
N GLN A 609 -36.67 36.00 16.19
CA GLN A 609 -36.51 36.94 15.08
C GLN A 609 -35.70 36.34 13.93
N ILE A 610 -34.57 35.68 14.22
CA ILE A 610 -33.77 34.97 13.22
C ILE A 610 -34.59 33.85 12.56
N HIS A 611 -35.36 33.09 13.35
CA HIS A 611 -36.24 32.04 12.84
C HIS A 611 -37.25 32.57 11.83
N ARG A 612 -37.78 33.79 12.03
CA ARG A 612 -38.70 34.43 11.08
C ARG A 612 -38.01 34.67 9.73
N SER A 613 -36.80 35.23 9.73
CA SER A 613 -36.01 35.44 8.51
C SER A 613 -35.63 34.12 7.83
N LEU A 614 -35.22 33.11 8.61
CA LEU A 614 -34.91 31.78 8.09
C LEU A 614 -36.17 31.07 7.54
N HIS A 615 -37.34 31.32 8.11
CA HIS A 615 -38.60 30.77 7.61
C HIS A 615 -39.00 31.37 6.26
N GLU A 616 -38.71 32.65 6.00
CA GLU A 616 -38.92 33.26 4.68
C GLU A 616 -38.08 32.54 3.59
N MET A 617 -36.84 32.17 3.92
CA MET A 617 -35.97 31.37 3.04
C MET A 617 -36.53 29.95 2.82
N GLU A 618 -36.94 29.27 3.89
CA GLU A 618 -37.55 27.93 3.85
C GLU A 618 -38.87 27.93 3.04
N SER A 619 -39.70 28.96 3.20
CA SER A 619 -40.95 29.10 2.44
C SER A 619 -40.70 29.22 0.94
N SER A 620 -39.63 29.92 0.56
CA SER A 620 -39.22 30.08 -0.83
C SER A 620 -38.64 28.79 -1.42
N THR A 621 -37.93 27.98 -0.62
CA THR A 621 -37.49 26.63 -1.04
C THR A 621 -38.66 25.64 -1.20
N SER A 622 -39.71 25.78 -0.40
CA SER A 622 -40.88 24.90 -0.45
C SER A 622 -41.63 25.01 -1.79
N ALA A 623 -41.54 26.15 -2.45
CA ALA A 623 -42.11 26.37 -3.77
C ALA A 623 -41.36 25.66 -4.91
N VAL A 624 -40.21 25.05 -4.63
CA VAL A 624 -39.37 24.29 -5.58
C VAL A 624 -39.00 22.92 -5.02
N SER A 625 -39.91 22.32 -4.25
CA SER A 625 -39.71 21.01 -3.60
C SER A 625 -39.32 19.88 -4.56
N PHE A 626 -39.68 19.97 -5.84
CA PHE A 626 -39.27 19.03 -6.88
C PHE A 626 -37.75 18.97 -7.10
N ALA A 627 -37.02 20.02 -6.74
CA ALA A 627 -35.56 20.10 -6.87
C ALA A 627 -34.82 19.65 -5.60
N LEU A 628 -35.53 19.35 -4.52
CA LEU A 628 -34.94 18.90 -3.26
C LEU A 628 -34.60 17.40 -3.33
N ILE A 629 -33.36 17.08 -2.99
CA ILE A 629 -32.88 15.71 -2.91
C ILE A 629 -33.32 15.13 -1.56
N PRO A 630 -33.87 13.91 -1.50
CA PRO A 630 -34.21 13.26 -0.23
C PRO A 630 -33.01 13.17 0.71
N ARG A 631 -33.27 13.35 2.02
CA ARG A 631 -32.20 13.43 3.02
C ARG A 631 -31.34 12.17 3.12
N GLU A 632 -31.93 11.00 2.92
CA GLU A 632 -31.21 9.71 2.97
C GLU A 632 -30.23 9.56 1.80
N ASP A 633 -30.62 9.97 0.60
CA ASP A 633 -29.76 9.98 -0.60
C ASP A 633 -28.69 11.08 -0.52
N TYR A 634 -29.05 12.22 0.06
CA TYR A 634 -28.13 13.29 0.41
C TYR A 634 -27.02 12.71 1.30
N GLU A 635 -27.38 12.17 2.48
CA GLU A 635 -26.47 11.57 3.49
C GLU A 635 -25.65 10.36 2.98
N GLN A 636 -26.18 9.53 2.08
CA GLN A 636 -25.41 8.42 1.50
C GLN A 636 -24.33 8.88 0.52
N THR A 637 -24.58 9.94 -0.25
CA THR A 637 -23.61 10.44 -1.24
C THR A 637 -22.47 11.22 -0.59
N ILE A 638 -22.74 11.83 0.56
CA ILE A 638 -21.77 12.41 1.50
C ILE A 638 -20.69 11.39 1.89
N SER A 639 -21.10 10.21 2.36
CA SER A 639 -20.18 9.19 2.90
C SER A 639 -19.19 8.63 1.86
N LYS A 640 -19.60 8.56 0.59
CA LYS A 640 -18.79 7.95 -0.49
C LYS A 640 -17.74 8.88 -1.10
N GLN A 641 -17.84 10.20 -0.94
CA GLN A 641 -16.97 11.18 -1.62
C GLN A 641 -15.91 11.82 -0.72
N ILE A 642 -16.13 11.84 0.59
CA ILE A 642 -15.10 12.20 1.59
C ILE A 642 -13.85 11.32 1.43
N VAL A 643 -14.06 10.03 1.10
CA VAL A 643 -12.99 9.05 0.83
C VAL A 643 -12.18 9.37 -0.44
N LYS A 644 -12.74 10.10 -1.42
CA LYS A 644 -12.12 10.26 -2.75
C LYS A 644 -11.44 11.60 -3.00
N ARG A 645 -11.78 12.66 -2.27
CA ARG A 645 -11.31 14.03 -2.54
C ARG A 645 -10.25 14.59 -1.57
N GLY A 646 -9.85 13.84 -0.55
CA GLY A 646 -8.71 14.15 0.32
C GLY A 646 -7.33 14.17 -0.37
N MET A 647 -7.25 14.26 -1.71
CA MET A 647 -6.04 14.09 -2.51
C MET A 647 -5.63 15.27 -3.39
N ALA A 648 -6.42 16.34 -3.57
CA ALA A 648 -6.14 17.28 -4.68
C ALA A 648 -6.02 18.78 -4.37
N ASN A 649 -6.63 19.38 -3.34
CA ASN A 649 -6.63 20.85 -3.19
C ASN A 649 -6.67 21.36 -1.73
N SER A 650 -5.75 20.89 -0.89
CA SER A 650 -5.66 21.34 0.52
C SER A 650 -5.08 22.76 0.71
N ALA A 651 -4.75 23.47 -0.38
CA ALA A 651 -4.10 24.77 -0.33
C ALA A 651 -5.02 25.97 -0.58
N LEU A 652 -6.31 25.80 -0.88
CA LEU A 652 -7.14 26.94 -1.29
C LEU A 652 -8.42 27.18 -0.47
N TYR A 653 -9.27 26.22 -0.13
CA TYR A 653 -10.52 26.54 0.58
C TYR A 653 -10.98 25.42 1.53
N GLY A 654 -11.24 25.79 2.79
CA GLY A 654 -11.52 24.88 3.90
C GLY A 654 -12.93 24.31 3.90
N VAL A 655 -13.15 23.27 3.12
CA VAL A 655 -14.47 22.61 3.02
C VAL A 655 -14.33 21.10 2.86
N ALA A 656 -14.31 20.40 3.99
CA ALA A 656 -14.72 19.00 4.13
C ALA A 656 -15.27 18.88 5.56
N ALA A 657 -16.30 18.07 5.85
CA ALA A 657 -16.82 17.90 7.21
C ALA A 657 -17.72 16.69 7.41
N ILE A 658 -17.34 15.74 8.27
CA ILE A 658 -18.29 15.03 9.15
C ILE A 658 -17.63 14.70 10.49
N ALA A 659 -17.99 15.44 11.53
CA ALA A 659 -18.14 14.89 12.88
C ALA A 659 -19.00 15.85 13.73
N ILE A 660 -20.22 15.41 14.08
CA ILE A 660 -21.07 15.80 15.24
C ILE A 660 -21.35 17.32 15.47
N SER A 661 -20.99 18.23 14.55
CA SER A 661 -21.32 19.65 14.65
C SER A 661 -22.25 20.10 13.51
N PRO A 662 -23.25 20.98 13.75
CA PRO A 662 -24.17 21.48 12.73
C PRO A 662 -23.48 22.30 11.61
N PHE A 663 -22.20 22.63 11.76
CA PHE A 663 -21.35 23.26 10.74
C PHE A 663 -20.98 22.31 9.60
N ALA A 664 -21.03 20.99 9.82
CA ALA A 664 -20.56 19.99 8.86
C ALA A 664 -21.44 19.86 7.59
N LEU A 665 -22.69 20.34 7.64
CA LEU A 665 -23.62 20.24 6.52
C LEU A 665 -23.30 21.18 5.36
N ILE A 666 -22.39 22.14 5.56
CA ILE A 666 -22.11 23.21 4.60
C ILE A 666 -21.21 22.72 3.44
N GLY A 667 -20.35 21.73 3.68
CA GLY A 667 -19.35 21.32 2.68
C GLY A 667 -19.74 20.22 1.71
N ILE A 668 -20.91 19.61 1.88
CA ILE A 668 -21.21 18.33 1.22
C ILE A 668 -22.40 18.41 0.25
N ALA A 669 -23.14 19.52 0.24
CA ALA A 669 -24.19 19.77 -0.74
C ALA A 669 -23.65 19.76 -2.19
N MET A 670 -22.36 20.02 -2.39
CA MET A 670 -21.77 20.24 -3.70
C MET A 670 -21.49 18.98 -4.51
N THR A 671 -21.35 17.81 -3.87
CA THR A 671 -20.82 16.61 -4.56
C THR A 671 -21.83 15.49 -4.76
N GLY A 672 -22.93 15.47 -3.99
CA GLY A 672 -24.01 14.50 -4.18
C GLY A 672 -24.88 14.76 -5.41
N ILE A 673 -24.98 16.03 -5.82
CA ILE A 673 -25.87 16.49 -6.89
C ILE A 673 -25.28 16.15 -8.27
N ASN A 674 -23.95 16.17 -8.41
CA ASN A 674 -23.27 15.79 -9.66
C ASN A 674 -23.42 14.31 -10.02
N THR A 675 -23.76 13.46 -9.04
CA THR A 675 -23.88 12.01 -9.22
C THR A 675 -25.33 11.52 -9.39
N TYR A 676 -26.33 12.35 -9.09
CA TYR A 676 -27.74 11.99 -9.24
C TYR A 676 -28.26 12.23 -10.67
N TYR A 677 -27.72 13.23 -11.38
CA TYR A 677 -28.20 13.64 -12.71
C TYR A 677 -27.43 13.02 -13.87
N ASN A 678 -27.28 11.69 -13.90
CA ASN A 678 -26.69 11.04 -15.08
C ASN A 678 -27.25 9.64 -15.38
N LYS A 679 -28.41 9.58 -16.03
CA LYS A 679 -28.65 8.65 -17.14
C LYS A 679 -29.98 8.93 -17.87
N LYS A 680 -29.85 9.02 -19.20
CA LYS A 680 -30.85 8.97 -20.27
C LYS A 680 -32.17 8.27 -19.92
N ASP A 681 -33.28 9.03 -19.89
CA ASP A 681 -34.59 8.69 -20.49
C ASP A 681 -35.68 9.74 -20.17
N HIS A 682 -35.46 11.00 -20.57
CA HIS A 682 -36.43 12.09 -20.30
C HIS A 682 -36.73 13.00 -21.51
N GLU A 683 -36.29 12.66 -22.72
CA GLU A 683 -36.01 13.71 -23.72
C GLU A 683 -37.20 14.25 -24.55
N MET A 684 -38.41 13.69 -24.46
CA MET A 684 -39.50 14.12 -25.35
C MET A 684 -40.79 14.63 -24.67
N ARG A 685 -41.01 14.37 -23.37
CA ARG A 685 -42.16 14.93 -22.62
C ARG A 685 -41.79 16.06 -21.65
N GLU A 686 -40.49 16.29 -21.44
CA GLU A 686 -39.98 17.24 -20.44
C GLU A 686 -39.64 18.63 -20.94
N ARG A 687 -39.50 18.88 -22.25
CA ARG A 687 -39.00 20.20 -22.72
C ARG A 687 -39.91 21.38 -22.34
N ILE A 688 -41.23 21.20 -22.37
CA ILE A 688 -42.21 22.24 -22.01
C ILE A 688 -42.39 22.34 -20.48
N ARG A 689 -42.09 21.26 -19.74
CA ARG A 689 -42.17 21.21 -18.27
C ARG A 689 -40.90 21.79 -17.64
N ARG A 690 -39.72 21.44 -18.17
CA ARG A 690 -38.39 21.93 -17.79
C ARG A 690 -38.23 23.43 -17.95
N GLU A 691 -38.81 24.05 -18.97
CA GLU A 691 -38.63 25.50 -19.15
C GLU A 691 -39.38 26.30 -18.06
N ASN A 692 -40.62 25.92 -17.76
CA ASN A 692 -41.39 26.48 -16.63
C ASN A 692 -40.81 26.09 -15.26
N GLU A 693 -40.37 24.83 -15.09
CA GLU A 693 -39.74 24.36 -13.85
C GLU A 693 -38.36 25.01 -13.63
N ASN A 694 -37.56 25.26 -14.68
CA ASN A 694 -36.27 25.95 -14.59
C ASN A 694 -36.44 27.45 -14.35
N GLN A 695 -37.41 28.10 -14.98
CA GLN A 695 -37.74 29.51 -14.69
C GLN A 695 -38.23 29.66 -13.24
N ARG A 696 -39.05 28.72 -12.76
CA ARG A 696 -39.47 28.67 -11.36
C ARG A 696 -38.29 28.41 -10.43
N LEU A 697 -37.42 27.46 -10.77
CA LEU A 697 -36.19 27.16 -10.03
C LEU A 697 -35.30 28.40 -9.92
N GLU A 698 -35.05 29.08 -11.03
CA GLU A 698 -34.24 30.29 -11.09
C GLU A 698 -34.84 31.44 -10.27
N PHE A 699 -36.14 31.72 -10.45
CA PHE A 699 -36.83 32.76 -9.71
C PHE A 699 -36.75 32.53 -8.19
N TYR A 700 -37.06 31.32 -7.73
CA TYR A 700 -37.00 31.01 -6.30
C TYR A 700 -35.56 30.93 -5.78
N THR A 701 -34.58 30.49 -6.59
CA THR A 701 -33.16 30.56 -6.22
C THR A 701 -32.73 32.00 -5.98
N SER A 702 -33.01 32.91 -6.93
CA SER A 702 -32.70 34.34 -6.78
C SER A 702 -33.39 34.91 -5.55
N LYS A 703 -34.69 34.65 -5.38
CA LYS A 703 -35.45 35.13 -4.23
C LYS A 703 -34.86 34.67 -2.89
N ILE A 704 -34.46 33.40 -2.77
CA ILE A 704 -33.83 32.89 -1.54
C ILE A 704 -32.47 33.55 -1.32
N GLN A 705 -31.66 33.70 -2.37
CA GLN A 705 -30.37 34.38 -2.31
C GLN A 705 -30.53 35.83 -1.84
N ASP A 706 -31.44 36.59 -2.46
CA ASP A 706 -31.73 37.99 -2.10
C ASP A 706 -32.22 38.09 -0.65
N SER A 707 -33.12 37.20 -0.22
CA SER A 707 -33.58 37.14 1.19
C SER A 707 -32.44 36.81 2.15
N PHE A 708 -31.54 35.90 1.80
CA PHE A 708 -30.40 35.53 2.62
C PHE A 708 -29.35 36.63 2.68
N GLU A 709 -29.04 37.27 1.54
CA GLU A 709 -28.12 38.40 1.48
C GLU A 709 -28.64 39.60 2.25
N HIS A 710 -29.93 39.94 2.11
CA HIS A 710 -30.58 40.97 2.91
C HIS A 710 -30.53 40.66 4.41
N PHE A 711 -30.79 39.41 4.80
CA PHE A 711 -30.67 38.98 6.19
C PHE A 711 -29.24 39.16 6.73
N ILE A 712 -28.22 38.71 6.00
CA ILE A 712 -26.81 38.82 6.40
C ILE A 712 -26.32 40.27 6.45
N GLN A 713 -26.69 41.10 5.48
CA GLN A 713 -26.15 42.47 5.35
C GLN A 713 -26.91 43.50 6.17
N THR A 714 -28.22 43.32 6.37
CA THR A 714 -29.08 44.34 6.99
C THR A 714 -29.53 43.94 8.40
N LEU A 715 -30.04 42.73 8.59
CA LEU A 715 -30.65 42.32 9.87
C LEU A 715 -29.62 41.75 10.85
N LEU A 716 -28.67 40.96 10.36
CA LEU A 716 -27.69 40.28 11.18
C LEU A 716 -26.79 41.22 12.00
N PRO A 717 -26.29 42.37 11.47
CA PRO A 717 -25.53 43.34 12.25
C PRO A 717 -26.27 43.83 13.51
N PHE A 718 -27.57 44.09 13.38
CA PHE A 718 -28.42 44.50 14.50
C PHE A 718 -28.54 43.38 15.54
N TYR A 719 -28.78 42.13 15.11
CA TYR A 719 -28.85 41.00 16.03
C TYR A 719 -27.54 40.72 16.78
N ILE A 720 -26.40 40.93 16.12
CA ILE A 720 -25.07 40.84 16.76
C ILE A 720 -24.94 41.87 17.89
N SER A 721 -25.33 43.12 17.62
CA SER A 721 -25.34 44.20 18.62
C SER A 721 -26.26 43.89 19.80
N GLU A 722 -27.47 43.38 19.55
CA GLU A 722 -28.41 42.99 20.61
C GLU A 722 -27.87 41.84 21.48
N VAL A 723 -27.21 40.84 20.89
CA VAL A 723 -26.53 39.79 21.67
C VAL A 723 -25.42 40.39 22.54
N ASN A 724 -24.55 41.23 21.96
CA ASN A 724 -23.47 41.88 22.70
C ASN A 724 -23.99 42.70 23.88
N HIS A 725 -25.06 43.47 23.66
CA HIS A 725 -25.71 44.26 24.70
C HIS A 725 -26.32 43.37 25.80
N ALA A 726 -27.01 42.29 25.43
CA ALA A 726 -27.56 41.34 26.39
C ALA A 726 -26.46 40.69 27.25
N VAL A 727 -25.36 40.25 26.62
CA VAL A 727 -24.21 39.64 27.32
C VAL A 727 -23.54 40.66 28.23
N PHE A 728 -23.33 41.89 27.77
CA PHE A 728 -22.75 42.97 28.57
C PHE A 728 -23.57 43.23 29.84
N HIS A 729 -24.89 43.36 29.74
CA HIS A 729 -25.76 43.57 30.91
C HIS A 729 -25.70 42.40 31.89
N THR A 730 -25.73 41.16 31.39
CA THR A 730 -25.60 39.98 32.24
C THR A 730 -24.26 39.99 32.98
N TYR A 731 -23.14 40.19 32.29
CA TYR A 731 -21.82 40.16 32.92
C TYR A 731 -21.54 41.39 33.82
N LYS A 732 -22.20 42.52 33.58
CA LYS A 732 -22.20 43.66 34.51
C LYS A 732 -22.87 43.31 35.84
N GLN A 733 -23.97 42.54 35.81
CA GLN A 733 -24.62 42.04 37.02
C GLN A 733 -23.82 40.93 37.70
N VAL A 734 -23.16 40.06 36.93
CA VAL A 734 -22.27 39.03 37.49
C VAL A 734 -21.05 39.66 38.15
N HIS A 735 -20.48 40.73 37.59
CA HIS A 735 -19.31 41.43 38.15
C HIS A 735 -19.53 41.91 39.59
N THR A 736 -20.73 42.39 39.94
CA THR A 736 -21.02 42.84 41.31
C THR A 736 -20.95 41.70 42.33
N LEU A 737 -21.19 40.45 41.90
CA LEU A 737 -21.03 39.26 42.73
C LEU A 737 -19.56 38.85 42.89
N TYR A 738 -18.70 39.22 41.94
CA TYR A 738 -17.26 38.98 42.01
C TYR A 738 -16.51 40.04 42.83
N GLU A 739 -17.02 41.28 42.94
CA GLU A 739 -16.40 42.35 43.74
C GLU A 739 -15.86 41.93 45.12
N PRO A 740 -16.63 41.22 45.99
CA PRO A 740 -16.14 40.82 47.30
C PRO A 740 -15.00 39.79 47.26
N ILE A 741 -14.84 39.06 46.15
CA ILE A 741 -13.92 37.91 46.03
C ILE A 741 -12.86 38.10 44.95
N LYS A 742 -12.86 39.23 44.23
CA LYS A 742 -12.06 39.44 43.02
C LYS A 742 -10.56 39.39 43.25
N ASN A 743 -10.09 39.66 44.47
CA ASN A 743 -8.67 39.62 44.83
C ASN A 743 -8.22 38.25 45.36
N ASN A 744 -9.13 37.27 45.52
CA ASN A 744 -8.74 35.91 45.88
C ASN A 744 -7.92 35.28 44.75
N GLN A 745 -6.75 34.73 45.09
CA GLN A 745 -5.86 34.06 44.15
C GLN A 745 -6.52 32.87 43.45
N GLU A 746 -7.28 32.04 44.18
CA GLU A 746 -7.96 30.86 43.61
C GLU A 746 -8.99 31.26 42.55
N VAL A 747 -9.75 32.34 42.80
CA VAL A 747 -10.72 32.89 41.85
C VAL A 747 -10.02 33.41 40.60
N ARG A 748 -8.88 34.09 40.75
CA ARG A 748 -8.09 34.62 39.63
C ARG A 748 -7.48 33.50 38.78
N GLU A 749 -6.94 32.46 39.41
CA GLU A 749 -6.42 31.26 38.73
C GLU A 749 -7.53 30.51 37.99
N HIS A 750 -8.70 30.36 38.61
CA HIS A 750 -9.86 29.74 37.99
C HIS A 750 -10.35 30.54 36.76
N MET A 751 -10.44 31.87 36.86
CA MET A 751 -10.75 32.74 35.71
C MET A 751 -9.73 32.56 34.59
N LEU A 752 -8.43 32.52 34.90
CA LEU A 752 -7.39 32.28 33.90
C LEU A 752 -7.56 30.91 33.21
N MET A 753 -7.89 29.86 33.97
CA MET A 753 -8.19 28.54 33.43
C MET A 753 -9.39 28.58 32.47
N LYS A 754 -10.47 29.28 32.82
CA LYS A 754 -11.64 29.44 31.94
C LYS A 754 -11.32 30.26 30.69
N ILE A 755 -10.56 31.34 30.82
CA ILE A 755 -10.04 32.12 29.67
C ILE A 755 -9.22 31.20 28.75
N THR A 756 -8.37 30.35 29.31
CA THR A 756 -7.54 29.40 28.56
C THR A 756 -8.41 28.39 27.79
N GLN A 757 -9.44 27.83 28.41
CA GLN A 757 -10.36 26.90 27.77
C GLN A 757 -11.09 27.56 26.59
N LEU A 758 -11.62 28.76 26.79
CA LEU A 758 -12.33 29.51 25.74
C LEU A 758 -11.38 29.97 24.62
N TYR A 759 -10.17 30.41 24.97
CA TYR A 759 -9.13 30.74 24.00
C TYR A 759 -8.75 29.53 23.15
N THR A 760 -8.53 28.37 23.78
CA THR A 760 -8.19 27.12 23.08
C THR A 760 -9.32 26.72 22.15
N TYR A 761 -10.57 26.72 22.64
CA TYR A 761 -11.75 26.42 21.82
C TYR A 761 -11.82 27.28 20.55
N LYS A 762 -11.59 28.59 20.70
CA LYS A 762 -11.61 29.57 19.60
C LYS A 762 -10.49 29.34 18.59
N ASN A 763 -9.31 28.93 19.04
CA ASN A 763 -8.15 28.72 18.18
C ASN A 763 -8.12 27.33 17.51
N LEU A 764 -8.93 26.39 17.99
CA LEU A 764 -9.13 25.13 17.29
C LEU A 764 -9.85 25.35 15.96
N PRO A 765 -9.60 24.48 14.96
CA PRO A 765 -10.37 24.42 13.73
C PRO A 765 -11.88 24.29 13.98
N ILE A 766 -12.70 24.69 13.00
CA ILE A 766 -14.17 24.55 13.07
C ILE A 766 -14.53 23.07 13.28
N ASP A 767 -13.90 22.20 12.49
CA ASP A 767 -13.95 20.74 12.60
C ASP A 767 -12.68 20.09 12.02
N GLU A 768 -12.61 18.75 12.00
CA GLU A 768 -11.45 17.94 11.58
C GLU A 768 -11.10 18.03 10.08
N SER A 769 -11.77 18.90 9.35
CA SER A 769 -11.79 18.83 7.89
C SER A 769 -11.91 20.21 7.26
N VAL A 770 -12.20 21.22 8.10
CA VAL A 770 -11.96 22.63 7.86
C VAL A 770 -10.89 23.13 8.83
N THR A 771 -9.65 23.29 8.37
CA THR A 771 -8.51 23.81 9.17
C THR A 771 -8.64 25.29 9.55
N MET A 772 -9.68 25.97 9.06
CA MET A 772 -10.02 27.34 9.47
C MET A 772 -10.34 27.37 10.96
N LYS A 773 -9.69 28.27 11.71
CA LYS A 773 -9.99 28.50 13.13
C LYS A 773 -11.36 29.13 13.33
N LYS A 774 -12.05 28.74 14.41
CA LYS A 774 -13.30 29.39 14.85
C LYS A 774 -13.14 30.91 15.07
N GLN A 775 -11.93 31.35 15.45
CA GLN A 775 -11.58 32.76 15.56
C GLN A 775 -11.92 33.58 14.32
N LYS A 776 -11.66 33.06 13.12
CA LYS A 776 -11.89 33.81 11.87
C LYS A 776 -13.39 34.12 11.67
N LEU A 777 -14.26 33.18 12.03
CA LEU A 777 -15.71 33.42 11.99
C LEU A 777 -16.12 34.50 13.00
N ILE A 778 -15.54 34.49 14.20
CA ILE A 778 -15.82 35.53 15.21
C ILE A 778 -15.34 36.91 14.75
N GLU A 779 -14.17 36.98 14.10
CA GLU A 779 -13.68 38.23 13.52
C GLU A 779 -14.61 38.76 12.41
N LEU A 780 -15.18 37.88 11.58
CA LEU A 780 -16.20 38.26 10.59
C LEU A 780 -17.50 38.75 11.25
N VAL A 781 -17.94 38.11 12.34
CA VAL A 781 -19.10 38.54 13.13
C VAL A 781 -18.86 39.94 13.68
N ASN A 782 -17.74 40.16 14.35
CA ASN A 782 -17.40 41.46 14.95
C ASN A 782 -17.20 42.55 13.89
N LYS A 783 -16.66 42.22 12.71
CA LYS A 783 -16.55 43.18 11.61
C LYS A 783 -17.94 43.64 11.13
N ASN A 784 -18.92 42.74 11.10
CA ASN A 784 -20.29 43.07 10.69
C ASN A 784 -21.06 43.93 11.70
N GLU A 785 -20.73 43.86 13.00
CA GLU A 785 -21.32 44.74 14.01
C GLU A 785 -21.17 46.23 13.64
N SER A 786 -20.01 46.63 13.12
CA SER A 786 -19.73 48.02 12.68
C SER A 786 -20.66 48.51 11.56
N HIS A 787 -21.35 47.61 10.85
CA HIS A 787 -22.33 47.99 9.83
C HIS A 787 -23.67 48.44 10.45
N ALA A 788 -24.04 47.92 11.62
CA ALA A 788 -25.24 48.41 12.33
C ALA A 788 -25.06 49.87 12.75
N GLU A 789 -23.88 50.23 13.27
CA GLU A 789 -23.55 51.62 13.63
C GLU A 789 -23.60 52.54 12.41
N LYS A 790 -23.10 52.09 11.24
CA LYS A 790 -23.22 52.85 9.97
C LYS A 790 -24.65 53.06 9.53
N HIS A 791 -25.55 52.10 9.71
CA HIS A 791 -26.96 52.27 9.39
C HIS A 791 -27.62 53.26 10.35
N VAL A 792 -27.34 53.18 11.65
CA VAL A 792 -27.81 54.16 12.65
C VAL A 792 -27.28 55.56 12.34
N ASP A 793 -25.99 55.69 11.99
CA ASP A 793 -25.39 56.97 11.59
C ASP A 793 -25.99 57.50 10.29
N THR A 794 -26.31 56.64 9.32
CA THR A 794 -27.03 57.04 8.09
C THR A 794 -28.40 57.62 8.42
N PHE A 795 -29.19 56.95 9.26
CA PHE A 795 -30.49 57.48 9.69
C PHE A 795 -30.34 58.75 10.52
N ARG A 796 -29.31 58.83 11.38
CA ARG A 796 -29.01 60.05 12.15
C ARG A 796 -28.69 61.20 11.20
N LEU A 797 -27.84 60.98 10.19
CA LEU A 797 -27.51 61.97 9.17
C LEU A 797 -28.71 62.33 8.29
N GLU A 798 -29.61 61.40 7.98
CA GLU A 798 -30.86 61.70 7.29
C GLU A 798 -31.74 62.64 8.13
N VAL A 799 -31.88 62.39 9.43
CA VAL A 799 -32.62 63.26 10.34
C VAL A 799 -31.91 64.62 10.50
N GLU A 800 -30.59 64.63 10.71
CA GLU A 800 -29.79 65.85 10.87
C GLU A 800 -29.74 66.71 9.59
N ASN A 801 -29.83 66.10 8.39
CA ASN A 801 -29.83 66.82 7.11
C ASN A 801 -31.23 67.25 6.65
N HIS A 802 -32.31 66.60 7.11
CA HIS A 802 -33.69 66.92 6.70
C HIS A 802 -34.51 67.68 7.77
N VAL A 803 -33.98 67.82 8.98
CA VAL A 803 -34.55 68.70 10.01
C VAL A 803 -33.73 69.99 10.04
N PRO A 804 -34.31 71.18 9.76
CA PRO A 804 -33.58 72.43 9.86
C PRO A 804 -33.02 72.61 11.27
N GLN A 805 -31.77 73.06 11.39
CA GLN A 805 -31.24 73.57 12.66
C GLN A 805 -31.92 74.92 12.99
N SER A 806 -33.20 74.88 13.36
CA SER A 806 -33.93 75.97 13.99
C SER A 806 -35.27 75.45 14.54
N ILE A 807 -35.29 75.02 15.81
CA ILE A 807 -35.74 75.77 17.00
C ILE A 807 -35.39 74.93 18.23
#